data_AF-A0A3N2KB23-F1
#
_entry.id   AF-A0A3N2KB23-F1
#
_cell.length_a   1.000
_cell.length_b   1.000
_cell.length_c   1.000
_cell.angle_alpha   90.00
_cell.angle_beta   90.00
_cell.angle_gamma   90.00
#
_symmetry.space_group_name_H-M   'P 1'
#
loop_
_entity.id
_entity.type
_entity.pdbx_description
1 polymer ?
#
loop_
_entity_poly.entity_id
_entity_poly.type
_entity_poly.pdbx_seq_one_letter_code
_entity_poly.pdbx_strand_id
1 'polypeptide(L)'
;MKRLTVISMLVMSAAALCVNASDYLYFHKNGEVVHRLPAQNAERIVMNADKSLDALDAEGKTVYTFTASDIDSITFLSPMPKADLLNVVFKADGTAEDVSPMKFNVERGGSATAEWSDLFNRHVARLTGNNWGNSNVAENFYRIDYTDNKKFQDALADGHTLEVMFMPEYTGSIPNVEAKVFASHEGGGTGIMVKAGWSGHNALNSLTFLPNVSTSNTSSWQWADSDVVPESNAYYHIVGVWDKDRKKARIYVNGRLKNEIDINGDNYIAPKTGATKFCIGGDACPVSDSKYTGVQNGVNGTVVLARIYDDALTEEQAVRLYQAVDRFVDTTRPLVENVTLLENVQVKGNAIYPVYGEGFEADDVIEFESGSTLWEIPVTVKNAGRVDVVLPDDVRSGTFNVTLRRGDRRQKLGSVAFLKVRKFGNKSQIIAHRGYWSKAGAAKNSREALRNAIELKAYGAETDVWLTKDNILVINHDPSIDGVTIQDSGYDEVKNMTLSNGETLPTFADYLDILGKSDHCKLIVEIKTHSSESRTIEAAKAAVEAVKAAGLEDMAEYIAFDYATCKALASEYPAYMVQYLCDNPSQVRTPAQLCKDGNISIDYKSTILQNNPTFIDDAHKLGLIVNVWTISSNEEIGEWINKGVDMITTDTPDIGMKYLEYYEINR
;
A
#
# COMPACT_ATOMS: atom_id res chain seq x y z
N MET A 1 25.23 13.65 53.83
CA MET A 1 26.43 13.57 52.96
C MET A 1 26.21 12.38 52.03
N LYS A 2 26.06 12.48 50.71
CA LYS A 2 26.72 13.34 49.71
C LYS A 2 25.69 13.70 48.61
N ARG A 3 25.34 14.99 48.48
CA ARG A 3 24.81 15.60 47.25
C ARG A 3 26.04 16.06 46.47
N LEU A 4 26.38 15.39 45.37
CA LEU A 4 27.33 15.87 44.35
C LEU A 4 27.45 14.77 43.27
N THR A 5 26.67 14.91 42.21
CA THR A 5 26.75 14.14 40.95
C THR A 5 25.94 14.98 39.95
N VAL A 6 26.48 15.71 38.97
CA VAL A 6 27.80 15.81 38.36
C VAL A 6 27.92 17.27 37.89
N ILE A 7 28.83 18.06 38.45
CA ILE A 7 29.42 19.21 37.74
C ILE A 7 30.89 18.88 37.63
N SER A 8 31.25 18.13 36.60
CA SER A 8 32.63 17.97 36.17
C SER A 8 32.88 19.02 35.10
N MET A 9 33.18 20.26 35.48
CA MET A 9 33.60 21.31 34.53
C MET A 9 35.07 21.63 34.75
N LEU A 10 35.96 20.75 34.28
CA LEU A 10 37.22 21.21 33.70
C LEU A 10 36.86 21.74 32.30
N VAL A 11 37.39 22.90 31.95
CA VAL A 11 37.29 23.59 30.64
C VAL A 11 36.97 22.60 29.50
N MET A 12 35.70 22.56 29.08
CA MET A 12 35.23 21.75 27.95
C MET A 12 34.73 22.70 26.87
N SER A 13 35.36 22.66 25.69
CA SER A 13 34.83 23.26 24.46
C SER A 13 33.46 22.65 24.14
N ALA A 14 32.42 23.44 23.77
CA ALA A 14 31.15 22.83 23.36
C ALA A 14 31.28 21.92 22.13
N ALA A 15 32.38 21.99 21.38
CA ALA A 15 32.73 20.99 20.35
C ALA A 15 32.80 19.55 20.88
N ALA A 16 33.05 19.33 22.18
CA ALA A 16 32.99 18.00 22.82
C ALA A 16 31.60 17.64 23.38
N LEU A 17 30.67 18.60 23.43
CA LEU A 17 29.27 18.43 23.86
C LEU A 17 28.29 18.30 22.67
N CYS A 18 28.69 18.71 21.45
CA CYS A 18 27.91 18.62 20.21
C CYS A 18 27.79 17.20 19.61
N VAL A 19 27.61 16.16 20.43
CA VAL A 19 27.37 14.79 19.91
C VAL A 19 25.88 14.54 19.63
N ASN A 20 24.96 15.33 20.21
CA ASN A 20 23.52 15.16 20.01
C ASN A 20 22.88 16.45 19.51
N ALA A 21 22.92 16.72 18.21
CA ALA A 21 22.16 17.76 17.49
C ALA A 21 20.87 18.21 18.22
N SER A 22 20.99 19.20 19.10
CA SER A 22 19.91 19.70 19.95
C SER A 22 19.79 21.19 19.67
N ASP A 23 18.58 21.66 19.35
CA ASP A 23 18.38 23.06 18.94
C ASP A 23 18.54 24.04 20.11
N TYR A 24 18.45 23.56 21.36
CA TYR A 24 18.47 24.39 22.56
C TYR A 24 19.20 23.75 23.75
N LEU A 25 19.72 24.62 24.62
CA LEU A 25 20.08 24.35 26.01
C LEU A 25 18.88 24.72 26.91
N TYR A 26 18.47 23.80 27.77
CA TYR A 26 17.39 24.00 28.74
C TYR A 26 17.98 24.13 30.14
N PHE A 27 17.66 25.22 30.82
CA PHE A 27 18.13 25.54 32.15
C PHE A 27 17.00 25.30 33.14
N HIS A 28 17.26 24.51 34.17
CA HIS A 28 16.22 24.03 35.08
C HIS A 28 16.38 24.59 36.48
N LYS A 29 15.25 24.78 37.18
CA LYS A 29 15.19 24.99 38.62
C LYS A 29 14.08 24.14 39.21
N ASN A 30 14.41 23.31 40.20
CA ASN A 30 13.48 22.37 40.82
C ASN A 30 12.78 21.44 39.80
N GLY A 31 13.44 21.14 38.68
CA GLY A 31 12.90 20.32 37.60
C GLY A 31 11.99 21.05 36.60
N GLU A 32 11.82 22.37 36.71
CA GLU A 32 11.12 23.22 35.74
C GLU A 32 12.12 23.99 34.87
N VAL A 33 11.80 24.17 33.58
CA VAL A 33 12.63 24.98 32.68
C VAL A 33 12.40 26.46 33.00
N VAL A 34 13.44 27.13 33.48
CA VAL A 34 13.42 28.57 33.79
C VAL A 34 14.04 29.41 32.69
N HIS A 35 14.87 28.83 31.82
CA HIS A 35 15.43 29.51 30.66
C HIS A 35 15.74 28.53 29.52
N ARG A 36 15.69 29.02 28.28
CA ARG A 36 16.04 28.27 27.08
C ARG A 36 16.93 29.12 26.18
N LEU A 37 18.07 28.57 25.75
CA LEU A 37 19.05 29.25 24.90
C LEU A 37 19.28 28.44 23.63
N PRO A 38 19.17 29.00 22.40
CA PRO A 38 19.51 28.27 21.19
C PRO A 38 20.94 27.73 21.27
N ALA A 39 21.13 26.44 21.01
CA ALA A 39 22.44 25.80 21.18
C ALA A 39 23.50 26.44 20.27
N GLN A 40 23.10 26.88 19.06
CA GLN A 40 23.96 27.61 18.13
C GLN A 40 24.47 28.95 18.68
N ASN A 41 23.80 29.54 19.67
CA ASN A 41 24.20 30.80 20.27
C ASN A 41 25.19 30.62 21.44
N ALA A 42 25.52 29.38 21.83
CA ALA A 42 26.37 29.10 22.98
C ALA A 42 27.42 28.02 22.68
N GLU A 43 28.66 28.45 22.45
CA GLU A 43 29.80 27.57 22.17
C GLU A 43 30.60 27.17 23.42
N ARG A 44 30.39 27.84 24.55
CA ARG A 44 31.04 27.46 25.82
C ARG A 44 30.29 28.00 27.01
N ILE A 45 30.38 27.27 28.11
CA ILE A 45 29.94 27.74 29.42
C ILE A 45 31.19 27.93 30.27
N VAL A 46 31.39 29.13 30.81
CA VAL A 46 32.54 29.47 31.65
C VAL A 46 32.07 29.88 33.04
N MET A 47 32.82 29.49 34.07
CA MET A 47 32.55 29.91 35.44
C MET A 47 33.35 31.17 35.76
N ASN A 48 32.66 32.21 36.19
CA ASN A 48 33.23 33.48 36.62
C ASN A 48 33.79 33.40 38.04
N ALA A 49 34.60 34.38 38.42
CA ALA A 49 35.23 34.45 39.74
C ALA A 49 34.22 34.55 40.90
N ASP A 50 33.03 35.09 40.64
CA ASP A 50 31.92 35.19 41.59
C ASP A 50 31.04 33.93 41.65
N LYS A 51 31.42 32.86 40.92
CA LYS A 51 30.68 31.61 40.74
C LYS A 51 29.37 31.73 39.95
N SER A 52 29.14 32.86 39.28
CA SER A 52 28.21 32.87 38.14
C SER A 52 28.79 32.09 36.96
N LEU A 53 27.94 31.69 36.04
CA LEU A 53 28.28 30.95 34.84
C LEU A 53 27.78 31.75 33.63
N ASP A 54 28.65 31.93 32.65
CA ASP A 54 28.35 32.62 31.40
C ASP A 54 28.31 31.62 30.25
N ALA A 55 27.22 31.62 29.49
CA ALA A 55 27.19 31.06 28.15
C ALA A 55 27.78 32.09 27.18
N LEU A 56 28.81 31.71 26.43
CA LEU A 56 29.49 32.55 25.44
C LEU A 56 29.22 32.06 24.02
N ASP A 57 29.10 32.99 23.08
CA ASP A 57 29.08 32.70 21.64
C ASP A 57 30.48 32.34 21.09
N ALA A 58 30.56 32.14 19.77
CA ALA A 58 31.78 31.74 19.08
C ALA A 58 32.89 32.80 19.15
N GLU A 59 32.50 34.07 19.19
CA GLU A 59 33.40 35.20 19.36
C GLU A 59 33.82 35.39 20.84
N GLY A 60 33.25 34.61 21.77
CA GLY A 60 33.54 34.69 23.20
C GLY A 60 32.80 35.76 23.96
N LYS A 61 31.74 36.31 23.39
CA LYS A 61 30.86 37.28 24.04
C LYS A 61 29.80 36.55 24.84
N THR A 62 29.53 37.05 26.05
CA THR A 62 28.47 36.53 26.92
C THR A 62 27.10 36.75 26.28
N VAL A 63 26.38 35.65 26.03
CA VAL A 63 24.99 35.66 25.54
C VAL A 63 23.98 35.45 26.68
N TYR A 64 24.39 34.82 27.79
CA TYR A 64 23.55 34.63 28.96
C TYR A 64 24.39 34.37 30.22
N THR A 65 23.98 34.90 31.37
CA THR A 65 24.62 34.68 32.68
C THR A 65 23.62 34.05 33.65
N PHE A 66 24.06 33.08 34.43
CA PHE A 66 23.24 32.39 35.42
C PHE A 66 24.03 32.00 36.67
N THR A 67 23.34 31.82 37.78
CA THR A 67 23.95 31.39 39.05
C THR A 67 23.36 30.07 39.54
N ALA A 68 24.05 29.41 40.48
CA ALA A 68 23.52 28.22 41.16
C ALA A 68 22.26 28.50 42.01
N SER A 69 21.96 29.78 42.31
CA SER A 69 20.66 30.17 42.87
C SER A 69 19.54 30.15 41.84
N ASP A 70 19.85 30.43 40.57
CA ASP A 70 18.85 30.57 39.50
C ASP A 70 18.51 29.22 38.86
N ILE A 71 19.48 28.30 38.80
CA ILE A 71 19.33 26.99 38.15
C ILE A 71 19.96 25.87 38.98
N ASP A 72 19.57 24.62 38.76
CA ASP A 72 20.19 23.43 39.36
C ASP A 72 20.74 22.42 38.33
N SER A 73 20.29 22.48 37.07
CA SER A 73 20.76 21.61 36.00
C SER A 73 20.57 22.23 34.61
N ILE A 74 21.35 21.73 33.64
CA ILE A 74 21.23 22.08 32.22
C ILE A 74 21.07 20.79 31.43
N THR A 75 20.06 20.71 30.56
CA THR A 75 19.84 19.57 29.67
C THR A 75 19.87 20.01 28.20
N PHE A 76 20.19 19.06 27.32
CA PHE A 76 20.19 19.26 25.87
C PHE A 76 18.88 18.81 25.22
N LEU A 77 18.10 17.99 25.93
CA LEU A 77 16.78 17.56 25.51
C LEU A 77 15.71 18.35 26.23
N SER A 78 14.63 18.67 25.52
CA SER A 78 13.40 19.16 26.14
C SER A 78 12.96 18.21 27.27
N PRO A 79 12.42 18.74 28.39
CA PRO A 79 11.80 17.91 29.42
C PRO A 79 10.80 16.93 28.82
N MET A 80 10.72 15.74 29.41
CA MET A 80 9.71 14.76 29.03
C MET A 80 8.32 15.29 29.40
N PRO A 81 7.38 15.43 28.45
CA PRO A 81 6.01 15.78 28.79
C PRO A 81 5.40 14.78 29.77
N LYS A 82 4.62 15.27 30.74
CA LYS A 82 3.94 14.43 31.73
C LYS A 82 2.47 14.30 31.34
N ALA A 83 2.03 13.07 31.08
CA ALA A 83 0.64 12.77 30.79
C ALA A 83 -0.19 12.88 32.08
N ASP A 84 -0.79 14.05 32.28
CA ASP A 84 -1.46 14.49 33.51
C ASP A 84 -2.98 14.38 33.47
N LEU A 85 -3.56 14.31 32.27
CA LEU A 85 -5.00 14.03 32.07
C LEU A 85 -5.31 12.54 31.97
N LEU A 86 -4.51 11.78 31.24
CA LEU A 86 -4.69 10.32 31.10
C LEU A 86 -3.38 9.62 30.76
N ASN A 87 -3.08 8.49 31.40
CA ASN A 87 -1.93 7.66 31.05
C ASN A 87 -2.27 6.18 31.27
N VAL A 88 -2.65 5.47 30.21
CA VAL A 88 -3.11 4.09 30.32
C VAL A 88 -1.93 3.10 30.34
N VAL A 89 -1.96 2.17 31.29
CA VAL A 89 -1.02 1.05 31.41
C VAL A 89 -1.80 -0.25 31.40
N PHE A 90 -1.51 -1.12 30.42
CA PHE A 90 -2.09 -2.45 30.32
C PHE A 90 -1.42 -3.44 31.29
N LYS A 91 -2.16 -4.46 31.72
CA LYS A 91 -1.73 -5.48 32.69
C LYS A 91 -1.81 -6.87 32.08
N ALA A 92 -1.04 -7.81 32.63
CA ALA A 92 -0.92 -9.18 32.13
C ALA A 92 -2.25 -9.94 32.01
N ASP A 93 -3.25 -9.60 32.83
CA ASP A 93 -4.59 -10.20 32.81
C ASP A 93 -5.52 -9.59 31.75
N GLY A 94 -5.02 -8.64 30.96
CA GLY A 94 -5.76 -7.88 29.95
C GLY A 94 -6.53 -6.68 30.52
N THR A 95 -6.51 -6.42 31.83
CA THR A 95 -7.05 -5.17 32.39
C THR A 95 -6.09 -4.00 32.13
N ALA A 96 -6.52 -2.79 32.46
CA ALA A 96 -5.72 -1.59 32.32
C ALA A 96 -5.95 -0.61 33.49
N GLU A 97 -5.02 0.32 33.69
CA GLU A 97 -5.10 1.34 34.74
C GLU A 97 -4.69 2.70 34.19
N ASP A 98 -5.39 3.75 34.59
CA ASP A 98 -4.93 5.12 34.42
C ASP A 98 -3.95 5.48 35.55
N VAL A 99 -2.67 5.58 35.21
CA VAL A 99 -1.62 5.96 36.16
C VAL A 99 -1.42 7.47 36.27
N SER A 100 -2.18 8.28 35.53
CA SER A 100 -2.17 9.74 35.66
C SER A 100 -2.68 10.21 37.05
N PRO A 101 -2.56 11.51 37.38
CA PRO A 101 -3.22 12.10 38.54
C PRO A 101 -4.76 11.97 38.55
N MET A 102 -5.41 11.80 37.40
CA MET A 102 -6.88 11.73 37.32
C MET A 102 -7.46 10.39 37.81
N LYS A 103 -6.69 9.29 37.71
CA LYS A 103 -7.05 7.96 38.23
C LYS A 103 -8.40 7.45 37.76
N PHE A 104 -8.70 7.63 36.47
CA PHE A 104 -9.93 7.11 35.92
C PHE A 104 -9.99 5.59 35.96
N ASN A 105 -11.20 5.05 36.12
CA ASN A 105 -11.44 3.64 35.87
C ASN A 105 -11.31 3.36 34.36
N VAL A 106 -10.50 2.35 34.00
CA VAL A 106 -10.35 1.91 32.62
C VAL A 106 -11.14 0.62 32.43
N GLU A 107 -12.26 0.72 31.73
CA GLU A 107 -13.13 -0.42 31.43
C GLU A 107 -12.62 -1.17 30.20
N ARG A 108 -12.52 -2.50 30.31
CA ARG A 108 -12.18 -3.41 29.20
C ARG A 108 -13.47 -3.94 28.55
N GLY A 109 -13.58 -3.78 27.24
CA GLY A 109 -14.63 -4.38 26.41
C GLY A 109 -14.25 -5.77 25.91
N GLY A 110 -15.22 -6.69 25.88
CA GLY A 110 -15.10 -8.00 25.26
C GLY A 110 -13.96 -8.86 25.83
N SER A 111 -13.16 -9.43 24.93
CA SER A 111 -12.02 -10.30 25.24
C SER A 111 -10.65 -9.63 25.02
N ALA A 112 -10.58 -8.33 24.72
CA ALA A 112 -9.34 -7.57 24.47
C ALA A 112 -8.20 -7.97 25.42
N THR A 113 -7.11 -8.54 24.92
CA THR A 113 -6.04 -9.09 25.79
C THR A 113 -4.89 -8.10 25.92
N ALA A 114 -3.90 -8.43 26.75
CA ALA A 114 -2.61 -7.77 26.73
C ALA A 114 -1.48 -8.79 26.86
N GLU A 115 -0.35 -8.49 26.23
CA GLU A 115 0.82 -9.37 26.19
C GLU A 115 2.09 -8.60 26.53
N TRP A 116 3.08 -9.27 27.10
CA TRP A 116 4.37 -8.66 27.39
C TRP A 116 5.14 -8.42 26.10
N SER A 117 5.59 -7.19 25.91
CA SER A 117 6.49 -6.81 24.83
C SER A 117 7.88 -6.53 25.39
N ASP A 118 8.85 -7.38 25.05
CA ASP A 118 10.27 -7.13 25.35
C ASP A 118 10.76 -5.84 24.66
N LEU A 119 10.20 -5.57 23.48
CA LEU A 119 10.52 -4.39 22.67
C LEU A 119 10.21 -3.08 23.41
N PHE A 120 9.04 -3.01 24.06
CA PHE A 120 8.61 -1.81 24.79
C PHE A 120 8.78 -1.93 26.31
N ASN A 121 9.32 -3.06 26.78
CA ASN A 121 9.47 -3.42 28.19
C ASN A 121 8.19 -3.16 29.00
N ARG A 122 7.03 -3.55 28.44
CA ARG A 122 5.71 -3.37 29.04
C ARG A 122 4.66 -4.29 28.42
N HIS A 123 3.51 -4.41 29.08
CA HIS A 123 2.34 -5.03 28.46
C HIS A 123 1.69 -4.10 27.44
N VAL A 124 1.32 -4.65 26.28
CA VAL A 124 0.64 -3.97 25.17
C VAL A 124 -0.72 -4.60 24.95
N ALA A 125 -1.74 -3.79 24.65
CA ALA A 125 -3.09 -4.29 24.40
C ALA A 125 -3.22 -4.88 23.01
N ARG A 126 -3.96 -5.99 22.89
CA ARG A 126 -4.30 -6.67 21.64
C ARG A 126 -5.81 -6.57 21.43
N LEU A 127 -6.19 -5.92 20.34
CA LEU A 127 -7.57 -5.75 19.92
C LEU A 127 -7.78 -6.59 18.66
N THR A 128 -8.53 -7.69 18.79
CA THR A 128 -8.75 -8.63 17.68
C THR A 128 -10.23 -8.90 17.49
N GLY A 129 -10.64 -9.23 16.26
CA GLY A 129 -12.03 -9.59 15.96
C GLY A 129 -13.02 -8.41 15.90
N ASN A 130 -12.55 -7.17 15.94
CA ASN A 130 -13.40 -6.02 15.61
C ASN A 130 -13.62 -5.97 14.09
N ASN A 131 -14.77 -5.45 13.66
CA ASN A 131 -14.95 -5.03 12.28
C ASN A 131 -14.23 -3.68 12.09
N TRP A 132 -13.22 -3.67 11.23
CA TRP A 132 -12.38 -2.49 10.98
C TRP A 132 -13.22 -1.32 10.45
N GLY A 133 -13.40 -0.29 11.28
CA GLY A 133 -14.12 0.94 10.93
C GLY A 133 -15.58 0.72 10.51
N ASN A 134 -16.27 1.84 10.23
CA ASN A 134 -17.65 1.92 9.72
C ASN A 134 -18.60 0.81 10.22
N SER A 135 -18.58 0.56 11.52
CA SER A 135 -19.27 -0.53 12.19
C SER A 135 -19.99 0.01 13.41
N ASN A 136 -21.23 -0.41 13.64
CA ASN A 136 -22.02 0.06 14.78
C ASN A 136 -21.51 -0.50 16.14
N VAL A 137 -20.66 -1.52 16.10
CA VAL A 137 -20.16 -2.23 17.28
C VAL A 137 -18.67 -2.51 17.15
N ALA A 138 -17.91 -2.06 18.15
CA ALA A 138 -16.61 -2.61 18.51
C ALA A 138 -16.79 -3.46 19.77
N GLU A 139 -16.28 -4.69 19.74
CA GLU A 139 -16.38 -5.66 20.85
C GLU A 139 -15.18 -5.55 21.78
N ASN A 140 -14.00 -5.33 21.21
CA ASN A 140 -12.72 -5.36 21.91
C ASN A 140 -12.14 -3.94 21.94
N PHE A 141 -12.16 -3.32 23.13
CA PHE A 141 -11.72 -1.95 23.33
C PHE A 141 -11.33 -1.72 24.80
N TYR A 142 -10.76 -0.56 25.09
CA TYR A 142 -10.74 0.01 26.44
C TYR A 142 -11.46 1.35 26.43
N ARG A 143 -12.21 1.68 27.48
CA ARG A 143 -12.87 2.99 27.57
C ARG A 143 -12.73 3.63 28.94
N ILE A 144 -12.72 4.96 28.92
CA ILE A 144 -12.52 5.82 30.08
C ILE A 144 -13.68 6.80 30.14
N ASP A 145 -14.51 6.70 31.18
CA ASP A 145 -15.65 7.60 31.38
C ASP A 145 -15.20 8.86 32.14
N TYR A 146 -15.38 10.02 31.51
CA TYR A 146 -15.05 11.33 32.08
C TYR A 146 -16.27 12.24 32.24
N THR A 147 -17.48 11.68 32.16
CA THR A 147 -18.76 12.42 32.20
C THR A 147 -18.87 13.36 33.40
N ASP A 148 -18.43 12.90 34.57
CA ASP A 148 -18.53 13.67 35.83
C ASP A 148 -17.23 14.41 36.19
N ASN A 149 -16.19 14.33 35.35
CA ASN A 149 -14.91 14.99 35.62
C ASN A 149 -14.81 16.32 34.88
N LYS A 150 -15.32 17.38 35.53
CA LYS A 150 -15.31 18.73 34.98
C LYS A 150 -13.90 19.26 34.70
N LYS A 151 -12.93 18.94 35.56
CA LYS A 151 -11.53 19.36 35.37
C LYS A 151 -10.94 18.80 34.07
N PHE A 152 -11.20 17.53 33.78
CA PHE A 152 -10.76 16.90 32.53
C PHE A 152 -11.46 17.50 31.30
N GLN A 153 -12.76 17.80 31.39
CA GLN A 153 -13.49 18.46 30.30
C GLN A 153 -12.99 19.88 30.03
N ASP A 154 -12.72 20.65 31.08
CA ASP A 154 -12.19 22.00 30.97
C ASP A 154 -10.79 22.00 30.36
N ALA A 155 -9.94 21.06 30.79
CA ALA A 155 -8.62 20.84 30.22
C ALA A 155 -8.67 20.53 28.72
N LEU A 156 -9.52 19.58 28.29
CA LEU A 156 -9.71 19.32 26.86
C LEU A 156 -10.17 20.57 26.09
N ALA A 157 -10.97 21.45 26.70
CA ALA A 157 -11.48 22.65 26.06
C ALA A 157 -10.48 23.82 26.03
N ASP A 158 -9.31 23.68 26.68
CA ASP A 158 -8.29 24.73 26.75
C ASP A 158 -7.12 24.55 25.78
N GLY A 159 -7.22 23.55 24.91
CA GLY A 159 -6.08 23.02 24.15
C GLY A 159 -5.57 21.77 24.84
N HIS A 160 -5.10 20.79 24.06
CA HIS A 160 -4.67 19.50 24.61
C HIS A 160 -3.80 18.76 23.61
N THR A 161 -3.15 17.69 24.10
CA THR A 161 -2.42 16.74 23.25
C THR A 161 -2.86 15.31 23.50
N LEU A 162 -3.02 14.53 22.43
CA LEU A 162 -3.21 13.08 22.45
C LEU A 162 -1.94 12.40 21.95
N GLU A 163 -1.47 11.37 22.64
CA GLU A 163 -0.39 10.48 22.22
C GLU A 163 -0.91 9.04 22.17
N VAL A 164 -0.74 8.37 21.05
CA VAL A 164 -1.01 6.93 20.93
C VAL A 164 0.10 6.24 20.14
N MET A 165 0.44 5.02 20.54
CA MET A 165 1.30 4.16 19.76
C MET A 165 0.54 2.90 19.37
N PHE A 166 0.35 2.72 18.08
CA PHE A 166 -0.60 1.78 17.50
C PHE A 166 0.02 1.04 16.33
N MET A 167 -0.20 -0.27 16.27
CA MET A 167 0.12 -1.13 15.13
C MET A 167 -1.19 -1.72 14.60
N PRO A 168 -1.67 -1.31 13.42
CA PRO A 168 -2.92 -1.83 12.86
C PRO A 168 -2.75 -3.27 12.39
N GLU A 169 -3.84 -4.03 12.41
CA GLU A 169 -3.89 -5.38 11.83
C GLU A 169 -5.10 -5.50 10.88
N TYR A 170 -4.83 -5.82 9.61
CA TYR A 170 -5.85 -6.11 8.60
C TYR A 170 -5.28 -7.03 7.51
N THR A 171 -6.15 -7.63 6.70
CA THR A 171 -5.76 -8.50 5.59
C THR A 171 -5.96 -7.79 4.24
N GLY A 172 -5.01 -7.99 3.31
CA GLY A 172 -5.05 -7.33 2.01
C GLY A 172 -4.81 -5.82 2.12
N SER A 173 -5.61 -5.03 1.40
CA SER A 173 -5.57 -3.56 1.46
C SER A 173 -6.36 -3.03 2.65
N ILE A 174 -5.93 -1.91 3.22
CA ILE A 174 -6.66 -1.23 4.29
C ILE A 174 -8.08 -0.87 3.83
N PRO A 175 -9.13 -1.22 4.62
CA PRO A 175 -10.50 -0.83 4.27
C PRO A 175 -10.64 0.71 4.27
N ASN A 176 -11.09 1.27 3.15
CA ASN A 176 -11.23 2.72 2.95
C ASN A 176 -12.45 3.30 3.69
N VAL A 177 -12.42 3.25 5.01
CA VAL A 177 -13.47 3.70 5.93
C VAL A 177 -12.85 4.41 7.13
N GLU A 178 -13.67 5.14 7.89
CA GLU A 178 -13.22 5.72 9.15
C GLU A 178 -13.08 4.64 10.24
N ALA A 179 -11.90 4.58 10.86
CA ALA A 179 -11.62 3.66 11.96
C ALA A 179 -10.91 4.41 13.11
N LYS A 180 -11.42 4.28 14.34
CA LYS A 180 -11.09 5.16 15.47
C LYS A 180 -10.08 4.44 16.37
N VAL A 181 -8.88 5.03 16.50
CA VAL A 181 -7.76 4.42 17.21
C VAL A 181 -7.80 4.81 18.69
N PHE A 182 -7.87 6.11 18.96
CA PHE A 182 -7.95 6.67 20.30
C PHE A 182 -8.81 7.94 20.28
N ALA A 183 -10.08 7.84 20.64
CA ALA A 183 -11.05 8.88 20.30
C ALA A 183 -12.22 9.04 21.27
N SER A 184 -12.81 10.24 21.24
CA SER A 184 -14.11 10.60 21.77
C SER A 184 -14.76 11.55 20.75
N HIS A 185 -15.51 11.02 19.77
CA HIS A 185 -15.86 11.70 18.51
C HIS A 185 -17.36 11.76 18.18
N GLU A 186 -18.24 11.13 18.93
CA GLU A 186 -19.68 11.09 18.58
C GLU A 186 -20.35 12.48 18.69
N GLY A 187 -20.45 13.17 17.56
CA GLY A 187 -21.05 14.50 17.39
C GLY A 187 -20.20 15.69 17.83
N GLY A 188 -19.07 15.44 18.47
CA GLY A 188 -18.12 16.41 19.00
C GLY A 188 -16.93 15.68 19.62
N GLY A 189 -16.02 16.43 20.23
CA GLY A 189 -14.86 15.92 20.96
C GLY A 189 -13.56 15.97 20.16
N THR A 190 -12.70 14.98 20.36
CA THR A 190 -11.34 14.93 19.80
C THR A 190 -10.79 13.50 19.78
N GLY A 191 -9.76 13.25 18.97
CA GLY A 191 -9.27 11.89 18.79
C GLY A 191 -8.31 11.71 17.62
N ILE A 192 -7.68 10.54 17.62
CA ILE A 192 -6.81 10.03 16.56
C ILE A 192 -7.52 8.87 15.86
N MET A 193 -7.50 8.89 14.53
CA MET A 193 -8.20 7.91 13.69
C MET A 193 -7.47 7.67 12.36
N VAL A 194 -7.89 6.63 11.65
CA VAL A 194 -7.72 6.52 10.20
C VAL A 194 -8.97 7.12 9.55
N LYS A 195 -8.81 8.16 8.74
CA LYS A 195 -9.94 8.75 8.00
C LYS A 195 -10.19 8.01 6.69
N ALA A 196 -11.40 8.08 6.15
CA ALA A 196 -11.64 7.58 4.79
C ALA A 196 -11.06 8.54 3.73
N GLY A 197 -10.73 8.02 2.55
CA GLY A 197 -10.23 8.83 1.43
C GLY A 197 -11.24 9.86 0.92
N TRP A 198 -12.54 9.66 1.14
CA TRP A 198 -13.56 10.66 0.77
C TRP A 198 -13.76 11.76 1.82
N SER A 199 -13.13 11.67 3.00
CA SER A 199 -13.17 12.70 4.04
C SER A 199 -11.83 13.42 4.20
N GLY A 200 -11.85 14.59 4.85
CA GLY A 200 -10.68 15.46 4.98
C GLY A 200 -10.25 16.12 3.67
N HIS A 201 -8.97 16.47 3.57
CA HIS A 201 -8.44 17.36 2.53
C HIS A 201 -7.57 16.68 1.46
N ASN A 202 -7.04 15.48 1.70
CA ASN A 202 -5.96 14.89 0.87
C ASN A 202 -6.32 13.61 0.11
N ALA A 203 -7.60 13.22 0.03
CA ALA A 203 -8.06 12.01 -0.66
C ALA A 203 -7.45 10.65 -0.20
N LEU A 204 -6.69 10.62 0.90
CA LEU A 204 -6.01 9.42 1.43
C LEU A 204 -6.77 8.77 2.60
N ASN A 205 -6.63 7.46 2.74
CA ASN A 205 -7.09 6.72 3.93
C ASN A 205 -6.04 6.82 5.06
N SER A 206 -5.82 8.03 5.56
CA SER A 206 -4.63 8.36 6.36
C SER A 206 -4.89 8.58 7.85
N LEU A 207 -3.83 8.46 8.65
CA LEU A 207 -3.81 8.83 10.06
C LEU A 207 -4.15 10.31 10.21
N THR A 208 -5.06 10.63 11.14
CA THR A 208 -5.66 11.96 11.28
C THR A 208 -5.90 12.27 12.75
N PHE A 209 -5.60 13.50 13.15
CA PHE A 209 -6.03 14.08 14.41
C PHE A 209 -7.22 15.01 14.15
N LEU A 210 -8.30 14.85 14.91
CA LEU A 210 -9.58 15.49 14.58
C LEU A 210 -10.25 16.14 15.80
N PRO A 211 -9.83 17.34 16.23
CA PRO A 211 -10.55 18.09 17.25
C PRO A 211 -11.82 18.75 16.66
N ASN A 212 -12.88 18.83 17.47
CA ASN A 212 -14.11 19.55 17.14
C ASN A 212 -14.10 20.93 17.77
N VAL A 213 -13.76 21.93 16.98
CA VAL A 213 -13.58 23.30 17.45
C VAL A 213 -14.31 24.23 16.49
N SER A 214 -15.10 25.15 17.04
CA SER A 214 -16.00 25.98 16.25
C SER A 214 -15.95 27.44 16.70
N THR A 215 -16.42 28.34 15.85
CA THR A 215 -16.69 29.74 16.21
C THR A 215 -18.07 29.92 16.85
N SER A 216 -18.89 28.86 16.89
CA SER A 216 -20.24 28.83 17.43
C SER A 216 -20.45 27.58 18.29
N ASN A 217 -21.68 27.34 18.76
CA ASN A 217 -22.05 26.10 19.46
C ASN A 217 -22.41 24.95 18.51
N THR A 218 -22.15 25.07 17.22
CA THR A 218 -22.38 24.00 16.24
C THR A 218 -21.09 23.28 15.91
N SER A 219 -21.17 21.96 15.79
CA SER A 219 -20.06 21.06 15.42
C SER A 219 -19.30 21.57 14.19
N SER A 220 -17.98 21.59 14.27
CA SER A 220 -17.07 21.92 13.18
C SER A 220 -15.76 21.14 13.36
N TRP A 221 -15.59 20.09 12.54
CA TRP A 221 -14.42 19.21 12.59
C TRP A 221 -13.20 19.86 11.93
N GLN A 222 -12.07 19.84 12.62
CA GLN A 222 -10.80 20.41 12.15
C GLN A 222 -9.86 19.29 11.69
N TRP A 223 -9.71 19.11 10.38
CA TRP A 223 -9.04 17.97 9.76
C TRP A 223 -7.52 18.15 9.67
N ALA A 224 -6.81 17.85 10.76
CA ALA A 224 -5.35 17.74 10.73
C ALA A 224 -4.93 16.37 10.17
N ASP A 225 -5.12 16.21 8.86
CA ASP A 225 -4.88 14.97 8.13
C ASP A 225 -3.38 14.80 7.83
N SER A 226 -2.79 13.64 8.17
CA SER A 226 -1.44 13.32 7.68
C SER A 226 -1.47 12.78 6.25
N ASP A 227 -0.29 12.69 5.64
CA ASP A 227 -0.02 11.97 4.40
C ASP A 227 0.25 10.46 4.61
N VAL A 228 0.08 9.95 5.84
CA VAL A 228 0.46 8.57 6.20
C VAL A 228 -0.76 7.65 6.17
N VAL A 229 -0.83 6.77 5.17
CA VAL A 229 -1.72 5.61 5.17
C VAL A 229 -1.06 4.51 6.00
N PRO A 230 -1.67 4.04 7.10
CA PRO A 230 -0.99 3.11 7.99
C PRO A 230 -1.01 1.68 7.42
N GLU A 231 0.13 1.01 7.45
CA GLU A 231 0.33 -0.36 7.01
C GLU A 231 0.09 -1.36 8.13
N SER A 232 -0.53 -2.49 7.79
CA SER A 232 -0.73 -3.59 8.73
C SER A 232 0.60 -4.10 9.27
N ASN A 233 0.66 -4.34 10.58
CA ASN A 233 1.81 -4.86 11.32
C ASN A 233 3.02 -3.91 11.43
N ALA A 234 2.85 -2.61 11.14
CA ALA A 234 3.86 -1.58 11.41
C ALA A 234 3.43 -0.68 12.59
N TYR A 235 4.37 -0.32 13.48
CA TYR A 235 4.04 0.60 14.58
C TYR A 235 4.06 2.06 14.11
N TYR A 236 3.06 2.81 14.56
CA TYR A 236 2.94 4.25 14.39
C TYR A 236 2.86 4.92 15.76
N HIS A 237 3.76 5.87 16.00
CA HIS A 237 3.67 6.80 17.13
C HIS A 237 3.01 8.07 16.62
N ILE A 238 1.87 8.43 17.20
CA ILE A 238 1.01 9.51 16.70
C ILE A 238 0.79 10.49 17.83
N VAL A 239 1.07 11.76 17.57
CA VAL A 239 0.81 12.87 18.49
C VAL A 239 -0.11 13.88 17.80
N GLY A 240 -1.31 14.06 18.31
CA GLY A 240 -2.27 15.06 17.85
C GLY A 240 -2.33 16.22 18.84
N VAL A 241 -2.09 17.44 18.39
CA VAL A 241 -2.04 18.64 19.24
C VAL A 241 -3.08 19.64 18.77
N TRP A 242 -3.95 20.08 19.68
CA TRP A 242 -4.74 21.29 19.49
C TRP A 242 -4.21 22.40 20.38
N ASP A 243 -3.70 23.46 19.76
CA ASP A 243 -3.14 24.65 20.40
C ASP A 243 -4.14 25.80 20.24
N LYS A 244 -4.91 26.03 21.30
CA LYS A 244 -5.99 27.03 21.33
C LYS A 244 -5.44 28.45 21.22
N ASP A 245 -4.39 28.77 21.96
CA ASP A 245 -3.78 30.11 21.98
C ASP A 245 -3.20 30.49 20.61
N ARG A 246 -2.52 29.54 19.95
CA ARG A 246 -1.99 29.76 18.60
C ARG A 246 -3.01 29.53 17.49
N LYS A 247 -4.21 29.04 17.82
CA LYS A 247 -5.27 28.73 16.85
C LYS A 247 -4.81 27.72 15.79
N LYS A 248 -4.15 26.64 16.25
CA LYS A 248 -3.59 25.60 15.38
C LYS A 248 -4.00 24.20 15.80
N ALA A 249 -4.14 23.29 14.85
CA ALA A 249 -4.04 21.85 15.12
C ALA A 249 -2.91 21.22 14.30
N ARG A 250 -2.22 20.25 14.91
CA ARG A 250 -1.08 19.54 14.32
C ARG A 250 -1.23 18.05 14.50
N ILE A 251 -0.68 17.31 13.55
CA ILE A 251 -0.43 15.88 13.71
C ILE A 251 1.04 15.59 13.44
N TYR A 252 1.66 14.87 14.37
CA TYR A 252 2.98 14.30 14.22
C TYR A 252 2.84 12.78 14.09
N VAL A 253 3.57 12.21 13.13
CA VAL A 253 3.68 10.76 12.97
C VAL A 253 5.16 10.40 13.00
N ASN A 254 5.53 9.51 13.91
CA ASN A 254 6.90 9.08 14.17
C ASN A 254 7.85 10.28 14.39
N GLY A 255 7.41 11.21 15.25
CA GLY A 255 8.17 12.40 15.61
C GLY A 255 8.26 13.48 14.53
N ARG A 256 7.70 13.27 13.34
CA ARG A 256 7.72 14.27 12.25
C ARG A 256 6.38 14.98 12.15
N LEU A 257 6.40 16.30 12.04
CA LEU A 257 5.21 17.08 11.73
C LEU A 257 4.70 16.66 10.34
N LYS A 258 3.46 16.18 10.26
CA LYS A 258 2.83 15.74 9.01
C LYS A 258 1.84 16.75 8.46
N ASN A 259 1.17 17.49 9.34
CA ASN A 259 0.28 18.58 8.94
C ASN A 259 0.10 19.57 10.08
N GLU A 260 -0.10 20.84 9.71
CA GLU A 260 -0.55 21.92 10.59
C GLU A 260 -1.67 22.69 9.88
N ILE A 261 -2.78 22.91 10.58
CA ILE A 261 -3.92 23.69 10.08
C ILE A 261 -4.21 24.89 10.98
N ASP A 262 -4.74 25.96 10.38
CA ASP A 262 -5.30 27.11 11.09
C ASP A 262 -6.73 26.83 11.54
N ILE A 263 -7.06 27.19 12.79
CA ILE A 263 -8.40 27.03 13.37
C ILE A 263 -8.96 28.41 13.72
N ASN A 264 -10.06 28.80 13.08
CA ASN A 264 -10.66 30.12 13.32
C ASN A 264 -11.49 30.22 14.61
N GLY A 265 -11.88 29.08 15.20
CA GLY A 265 -12.71 29.00 16.41
C GLY A 265 -11.95 28.52 17.64
N ASP A 266 -12.45 28.88 18.82
CA ASP A 266 -11.85 28.47 20.11
C ASP A 266 -12.86 27.68 20.97
N ASN A 267 -14.07 27.46 20.47
CA ASN A 267 -15.13 26.75 21.19
C ASN A 267 -15.03 25.24 20.95
N TYR A 268 -14.52 24.51 21.92
CA TYR A 268 -14.48 23.05 21.89
C TYR A 268 -15.89 22.46 22.05
N ILE A 269 -16.35 21.72 21.05
CA ILE A 269 -17.67 21.09 21.07
C ILE A 269 -17.52 19.71 21.72
N ALA A 270 -18.05 19.53 22.93
CA ALA A 270 -18.03 18.24 23.60
C ALA A 270 -18.82 17.16 22.83
N PRO A 271 -18.48 15.86 22.99
CA PRO A 271 -19.31 14.77 22.46
C PRO A 271 -20.75 14.85 22.96
N LYS A 272 -21.66 14.23 22.21
CA LYS A 272 -23.07 14.13 22.61
C LYS A 272 -23.22 13.43 23.95
N THR A 273 -24.31 13.76 24.66
CA THR A 273 -24.69 13.09 25.90
C THR A 273 -24.73 11.56 25.70
N GLY A 274 -24.09 10.83 26.62
CA GLY A 274 -23.93 9.37 26.55
C GLY A 274 -22.62 8.90 25.90
N ALA A 275 -21.91 9.79 25.20
CA ALA A 275 -20.65 9.49 24.49
C ALA A 275 -19.41 10.19 25.09
N THR A 276 -19.52 10.76 26.28
CA THR A 276 -18.42 11.41 27.05
C THR A 276 -17.45 10.38 27.64
N LYS A 277 -16.87 9.56 26.76
CA LYS A 277 -15.86 8.55 27.07
C LYS A 277 -14.77 8.56 26.02
N PHE A 278 -13.51 8.40 26.44
CA PHE A 278 -12.42 8.12 25.52
C PHE A 278 -12.33 6.62 25.30
N CYS A 279 -12.23 6.19 24.05
CA CYS A 279 -12.07 4.81 23.66
C CYS A 279 -10.69 4.59 23.03
N ILE A 280 -10.00 3.54 23.46
CA ILE A 280 -8.86 2.94 22.77
C ILE A 280 -9.43 1.76 21.99
N GLY A 281 -9.33 1.79 20.66
CA GLY A 281 -9.90 0.76 19.80
C GLY A 281 -11.32 1.03 19.31
N GLY A 282 -11.80 2.27 19.35
CA GLY A 282 -13.11 2.65 18.83
C GLY A 282 -13.51 4.08 19.22
N ASP A 283 -14.80 4.38 19.09
CA ASP A 283 -15.42 5.64 19.49
C ASP A 283 -16.67 5.39 20.31
N ALA A 284 -16.83 6.12 21.41
CA ALA A 284 -17.96 5.96 22.31
C ALA A 284 -19.24 6.49 21.66
N CYS A 285 -20.35 5.78 21.83
CA CYS A 285 -21.65 6.20 21.31
C CYS A 285 -22.80 5.83 22.27
N PRO A 286 -23.96 6.50 22.18
CA PRO A 286 -25.13 6.11 22.94
C PRO A 286 -25.53 4.65 22.66
N VAL A 287 -25.80 3.90 23.73
CA VAL A 287 -26.21 2.49 23.64
C VAL A 287 -27.57 2.39 22.98
N SER A 288 -27.70 1.47 22.03
CA SER A 288 -28.95 1.09 21.37
C SER A 288 -28.90 -0.39 20.98
N ASP A 289 -30.01 -0.94 20.47
CA ASP A 289 -30.07 -2.34 20.01
C ASP A 289 -28.98 -2.69 18.98
N SER A 290 -28.61 -1.72 18.13
CA SER A 290 -27.55 -1.89 17.12
C SER A 290 -26.16 -1.45 17.58
N LYS A 291 -26.05 -0.79 18.74
CA LYS A 291 -24.79 -0.28 19.33
C LYS A 291 -24.64 -0.74 20.79
N TYR A 292 -24.83 -2.04 21.04
CA TYR A 292 -25.02 -2.58 22.38
C TYR A 292 -23.79 -2.48 23.30
N THR A 293 -22.58 -2.41 22.75
CA THR A 293 -21.37 -2.17 23.54
C THR A 293 -21.19 -0.71 23.93
N GLY A 294 -21.91 0.21 23.25
CA GLY A 294 -21.71 1.65 23.35
C GLY A 294 -20.38 2.12 22.74
N VAL A 295 -19.75 1.33 21.87
CA VAL A 295 -18.52 1.66 21.15
C VAL A 295 -18.66 1.24 19.68
N GLN A 296 -18.28 2.10 18.74
CA GLN A 296 -18.41 1.93 17.30
C GLN A 296 -17.07 2.15 16.57
N ASN A 297 -17.01 1.81 15.28
CA ASN A 297 -15.91 2.12 14.36
C ASN A 297 -14.53 1.67 14.86
N GLY A 298 -14.46 0.48 15.48
CA GLY A 298 -13.25 -0.03 16.11
C GLY A 298 -12.14 -0.39 15.13
N VAL A 299 -10.94 -0.57 15.67
CA VAL A 299 -9.76 -1.06 14.93
C VAL A 299 -9.35 -2.45 15.44
N ASN A 300 -8.60 -3.18 14.62
CA ASN A 300 -7.80 -4.32 15.08
C ASN A 300 -6.34 -3.91 15.16
N GLY A 301 -5.61 -4.51 16.09
CA GLY A 301 -4.17 -4.32 16.21
C GLY A 301 -3.66 -4.26 17.64
N THR A 302 -2.44 -3.74 17.77
CA THR A 302 -1.75 -3.59 19.06
C THR A 302 -1.67 -2.14 19.49
N VAL A 303 -1.99 -1.85 20.75
CA VAL A 303 -1.80 -0.53 21.35
C VAL A 303 -0.77 -0.61 22.46
N VAL A 304 0.33 0.13 22.31
CA VAL A 304 1.46 0.13 23.27
C VAL A 304 1.24 1.14 24.39
N LEU A 305 0.69 2.31 24.03
CA LEU A 305 0.36 3.39 24.96
C LEU A 305 -0.76 4.26 24.40
N ALA A 306 -1.52 4.88 25.30
CA ALA A 306 -2.49 5.93 25.00
C ALA A 306 -2.48 6.93 26.17
N ARG A 307 -2.26 8.21 25.86
CA ARG A 307 -2.07 9.28 26.84
C ARG A 307 -2.71 10.58 26.38
N ILE A 308 -3.11 11.40 27.34
CA ILE A 308 -3.63 12.75 27.13
C ILE A 308 -2.89 13.71 28.07
N TYR A 309 -2.54 14.87 27.52
CA TYR A 309 -1.85 15.97 28.19
C TYR A 309 -2.76 17.19 28.19
N ASP A 310 -2.78 17.91 29.31
CA ASP A 310 -3.43 19.23 29.43
C ASP A 310 -2.76 20.23 28.49
N ASP A 311 -1.43 20.18 28.39
CA ASP A 311 -0.68 21.08 27.52
C ASP A 311 -0.85 20.78 26.01
N ALA A 312 -0.97 21.84 25.22
CA ALA A 312 -0.69 21.81 23.79
C ALA A 312 0.83 21.72 23.55
N LEU A 313 1.32 20.50 23.30
CA LEU A 313 2.76 20.25 23.24
C LEU A 313 3.42 20.93 22.04
N THR A 314 4.61 21.47 22.29
CA THR A 314 5.50 22.00 21.24
C THR A 314 6.03 20.89 20.34
N GLU A 315 6.56 21.27 19.17
CA GLU A 315 7.22 20.33 18.25
C GLU A 315 8.37 19.60 18.95
N GLU A 316 9.21 20.30 19.70
CA GLU A 316 10.35 19.69 20.41
C GLU A 316 9.87 18.65 21.45
N GLN A 317 8.73 18.89 22.09
CA GLN A 317 8.11 17.95 23.04
C GLN A 317 7.48 16.75 22.33
N ALA A 318 6.82 16.93 21.19
CA ALA A 318 6.27 15.84 20.38
C ALA A 318 7.39 14.92 19.84
N VAL A 319 8.48 15.51 19.33
CA VAL A 319 9.70 14.79 18.94
C VAL A 319 10.29 14.03 20.13
N ARG A 320 10.33 14.66 21.32
CA ARG A 320 10.85 14.02 22.52
C ARG A 320 10.03 12.79 22.93
N LEU A 321 8.70 12.85 22.82
CA LEU A 321 7.81 11.70 23.03
C LEU A 321 8.15 10.55 22.08
N TYR A 322 8.35 10.86 20.80
CA TYR A 322 8.78 9.87 19.83
C TYR A 322 10.14 9.26 20.19
N GLN A 323 11.16 10.07 20.49
CA GLN A 323 12.50 9.58 20.88
C GLN A 323 12.49 8.64 22.10
N ALA A 324 11.49 8.75 22.98
CA ALA A 324 11.32 7.83 24.11
C ALA A 324 10.86 6.42 23.69
N VAL A 325 10.32 6.28 22.47
CA VAL A 325 9.83 5.02 21.88
C VAL A 325 10.52 4.65 20.54
N ASP A 326 11.31 5.56 19.96
CA ASP A 326 11.87 5.55 18.59
C ASP A 326 12.79 4.36 18.29
N ARG A 327 13.57 3.88 19.28
CA ARG A 327 14.51 2.74 19.10
C ARG A 327 13.85 1.46 18.58
N PHE A 328 12.52 1.43 18.49
CA PHE A 328 11.70 0.27 18.24
C PHE A 328 10.65 0.47 17.14
N VAL A 329 10.42 1.69 16.67
CA VAL A 329 9.40 1.99 15.65
C VAL A 329 9.94 1.67 14.25
N ASP A 330 11.15 2.12 13.95
CA ASP A 330 11.75 1.96 12.62
C ASP A 330 12.10 0.50 12.29
N THR A 331 12.40 -0.30 13.33
CA THR A 331 12.70 -1.75 13.18
C THR A 331 11.50 -2.59 12.77
N THR A 332 10.28 -2.07 12.90
CA THR A 332 9.02 -2.81 12.65
C THR A 332 8.41 -2.52 11.28
N ARG A 333 8.95 -1.54 10.55
CA ARG A 333 8.56 -1.29 9.17
C ARG A 333 9.04 -2.44 8.27
N PRO A 334 8.38 -2.72 7.15
CA PRO A 334 9.00 -3.48 6.07
C PRO A 334 10.33 -2.81 5.68
N LEU A 335 11.36 -3.62 5.45
CA LEU A 335 12.61 -3.21 4.79
C LEU A 335 12.37 -2.87 3.32
N VAL A 336 11.40 -3.53 2.69
CA VAL A 336 11.01 -3.37 1.28
C VAL A 336 9.50 -3.52 1.09
N GLU A 337 8.98 -2.89 0.04
CA GLU A 337 7.54 -2.83 -0.29
C GLU A 337 7.28 -3.27 -1.73
N ASN A 338 6.00 -3.44 -2.11
CA ASN A 338 5.56 -3.78 -3.48
C ASN A 338 6.27 -5.00 -4.08
N VAL A 339 6.57 -6.00 -3.23
CA VAL A 339 7.42 -7.12 -3.59
C VAL A 339 6.72 -8.05 -4.58
N THR A 340 7.39 -8.37 -5.70
CA THR A 340 6.99 -9.44 -6.61
C THR A 340 8.09 -10.49 -6.69
N LEU A 341 7.75 -11.73 -6.35
CA LEU A 341 8.60 -12.90 -6.54
C LEU A 341 8.05 -13.70 -7.73
N LEU A 342 8.88 -14.04 -8.71
CA LEU A 342 8.45 -14.89 -9.82
C LEU A 342 8.30 -16.33 -9.33
N GLU A 343 7.09 -16.86 -9.45
CA GLU A 343 6.67 -18.19 -9.02
C GLU A 343 6.81 -19.23 -10.14
N ASN A 344 6.97 -20.51 -9.76
CA ASN A 344 7.09 -21.63 -10.70
C ASN A 344 8.14 -21.39 -11.81
N VAL A 345 9.30 -20.85 -11.48
CA VAL A 345 10.34 -20.57 -12.49
C VAL A 345 11.32 -21.71 -12.67
N GLN A 346 11.81 -21.89 -13.90
CA GLN A 346 12.96 -22.77 -14.15
C GLN A 346 14.23 -22.17 -13.55
N VAL A 347 15.09 -23.00 -12.96
CA VAL A 347 16.38 -22.55 -12.39
C VAL A 347 17.52 -23.49 -12.79
N LYS A 348 18.75 -22.96 -12.82
CA LYS A 348 20.00 -23.74 -12.94
C LYS A 348 21.07 -23.07 -12.08
N GLY A 349 22.19 -23.75 -11.84
CA GLY A 349 23.32 -23.16 -11.11
C GLY A 349 23.80 -21.86 -11.76
N ASN A 350 24.07 -20.83 -10.96
CA ASN A 350 24.42 -19.48 -11.38
C ASN A 350 23.36 -18.73 -12.19
N ALA A 351 22.10 -19.19 -12.19
CA ALA A 351 21.01 -18.39 -12.74
C ALA A 351 20.80 -17.11 -11.92
N ILE A 352 20.49 -16.01 -12.59
CA ILE A 352 20.12 -14.75 -11.96
C ILE A 352 18.62 -14.80 -11.66
N TYR A 353 18.24 -14.76 -10.39
CA TYR A 353 16.86 -14.63 -9.95
C TYR A 353 16.58 -13.18 -9.54
N PRO A 354 15.68 -12.47 -10.24
CA PRO A 354 15.29 -11.11 -9.87
C PRO A 354 14.26 -11.13 -8.73
N VAL A 355 14.43 -10.20 -7.80
CA VAL A 355 13.43 -9.86 -6.78
C VAL A 355 13.00 -8.42 -7.05
N TYR A 356 11.72 -8.21 -7.33
CA TYR A 356 11.16 -6.88 -7.58
C TYR A 356 10.55 -6.33 -6.31
N GLY A 357 10.62 -5.02 -6.12
CA GLY A 357 10.11 -4.31 -4.96
C GLY A 357 10.90 -3.03 -4.70
N GLU A 358 10.38 -2.19 -3.84
CA GLU A 358 10.93 -0.86 -3.52
C GLU A 358 11.66 -0.90 -2.18
N GLY A 359 12.74 -0.12 -2.06
CA GLY A 359 13.48 0.06 -0.80
C GLY A 359 14.64 -0.91 -0.57
N PHE A 360 15.05 -1.70 -1.58
CA PHE A 360 16.23 -2.55 -1.47
C PHE A 360 17.52 -1.73 -1.35
N GLU A 361 18.47 -2.23 -0.58
CA GLU A 361 19.79 -1.64 -0.33
C GLU A 361 20.92 -2.60 -0.75
N ALA A 362 22.13 -2.08 -0.93
CA ALA A 362 23.25 -2.85 -1.46
C ALA A 362 23.81 -3.92 -0.49
N ASP A 363 23.52 -3.79 0.80
CA ASP A 363 23.91 -4.72 1.87
C ASP A 363 22.82 -5.76 2.17
N ASP A 364 21.71 -5.74 1.42
CA ASP A 364 20.65 -6.74 1.54
C ASP A 364 21.11 -8.14 1.16
N VAL A 365 20.57 -9.12 1.86
CA VAL A 365 20.75 -10.56 1.60
C VAL A 365 19.38 -11.20 1.46
N ILE A 366 19.16 -11.96 0.39
CA ILE A 366 17.95 -12.78 0.22
C ILE A 366 18.25 -14.19 0.70
N GLU A 367 17.47 -14.65 1.66
CA GLU A 367 17.49 -15.98 2.24
C GLU A 367 16.41 -16.85 1.59
N PHE A 368 16.80 -17.96 0.98
CA PHE A 368 15.89 -18.99 0.47
C PHE A 368 15.93 -20.21 1.38
N GLU A 369 14.82 -20.52 2.04
CA GLU A 369 14.74 -21.58 3.05
C GLU A 369 13.77 -22.70 2.64
N SER A 370 14.19 -23.96 2.71
CA SER A 370 13.34 -25.13 2.50
C SER A 370 13.85 -26.37 3.25
N GLY A 371 13.19 -26.73 4.35
CA GLY A 371 13.60 -27.83 5.21
C GLY A 371 14.96 -27.54 5.87
N SER A 372 15.97 -28.39 5.63
CA SER A 372 17.36 -28.13 6.04
C SER A 372 18.14 -27.24 5.04
N THR A 373 17.47 -26.82 3.95
CA THR A 373 17.87 -25.84 2.95
C THR A 373 17.96 -24.41 3.47
N LEU A 374 19.12 -23.75 3.49
CA LEU A 374 19.23 -22.30 3.61
C LEU A 374 20.30 -21.79 2.64
N TRP A 375 19.91 -20.92 1.71
CA TRP A 375 20.82 -20.16 0.86
C TRP A 375 20.72 -18.68 1.22
N GLU A 376 21.82 -18.09 1.66
CA GLU A 376 21.92 -16.66 1.96
C GLU A 376 22.69 -15.98 0.82
N ILE A 377 22.01 -15.21 -0.02
CA ILE A 377 22.57 -14.70 -1.27
C ILE A 377 22.58 -13.16 -1.22
N PRO A 378 23.77 -12.51 -1.28
CA PRO A 378 23.83 -11.06 -1.35
C PRO A 378 23.21 -10.55 -2.65
N VAL A 379 22.54 -9.40 -2.57
CA VAL A 379 21.88 -8.81 -3.72
C VAL A 379 22.83 -7.99 -4.59
N THR A 380 22.46 -7.82 -5.86
CA THR A 380 22.98 -6.77 -6.74
C THR A 380 21.84 -5.82 -7.10
N VAL A 381 21.90 -4.57 -6.63
CA VAL A 381 20.90 -3.55 -6.96
C VAL A 381 20.97 -3.18 -8.44
N LYS A 382 19.85 -3.30 -9.16
CA LYS A 382 19.77 -2.97 -10.59
C LYS A 382 19.15 -1.60 -10.80
N ASN A 383 18.08 -1.31 -10.07
CA ASN A 383 17.39 -0.02 -10.02
C ASN A 383 16.51 0.04 -8.76
N ALA A 384 15.78 1.13 -8.57
CA ALA A 384 14.94 1.35 -7.38
C ALA A 384 13.83 0.30 -7.16
N GLY A 385 13.44 -0.45 -8.21
CA GLY A 385 12.37 -1.44 -8.16
C GLY A 385 12.83 -2.89 -8.31
N ARG A 386 14.15 -3.16 -8.35
CA ARG A 386 14.69 -4.52 -8.59
C ARG A 386 16.08 -4.72 -8.03
N VAL A 387 16.25 -5.88 -7.40
CA VAL A 387 17.55 -6.50 -7.14
C VAL A 387 17.67 -7.86 -7.82
N ASP A 388 18.91 -8.26 -8.11
CA ASP A 388 19.24 -9.58 -8.65
C ASP A 388 20.00 -10.39 -7.60
N VAL A 389 19.72 -11.70 -7.52
CA VAL A 389 20.52 -12.66 -6.76
C VAL A 389 21.02 -13.78 -7.68
N VAL A 390 22.26 -14.24 -7.48
CA VAL A 390 22.84 -15.34 -8.26
C VAL A 390 22.63 -16.64 -7.50
N LEU A 391 21.77 -17.51 -8.04
CA LEU A 391 21.44 -18.80 -7.41
C LEU A 391 22.67 -19.72 -7.36
N PRO A 392 22.87 -20.47 -6.27
CA PRO A 392 24.06 -21.30 -6.09
C PRO A 392 24.09 -22.50 -7.04
N ASP A 393 25.28 -23.07 -7.26
CA ASP A 393 25.49 -24.24 -8.14
C ASP A 393 24.63 -25.46 -7.75
N ASP A 394 24.37 -25.63 -6.46
CA ASP A 394 23.61 -26.73 -5.89
C ASP A 394 22.09 -26.46 -5.85
N VAL A 395 21.60 -25.38 -6.46
CA VAL A 395 20.16 -25.04 -6.53
C VAL A 395 19.35 -26.24 -6.99
N ARG A 396 18.18 -26.46 -6.37
CA ARG A 396 17.33 -27.63 -6.60
C ARG A 396 15.86 -27.25 -6.69
N SER A 397 15.07 -28.13 -7.28
CA SER A 397 13.61 -27.96 -7.33
C SER A 397 13.02 -27.98 -5.92
N GLY A 398 11.94 -27.24 -5.71
CA GLY A 398 11.20 -27.19 -4.46
C GLY A 398 10.61 -25.82 -4.21
N THR A 399 9.81 -25.73 -3.15
CA THR A 399 9.27 -24.46 -2.65
C THR A 399 10.18 -23.93 -1.55
N PHE A 400 10.55 -22.66 -1.64
CA PHE A 400 11.42 -21.97 -0.70
C PHE A 400 10.67 -20.78 -0.10
N ASN A 401 10.74 -20.61 1.22
CA ASN A 401 10.39 -19.33 1.83
C ASN A 401 11.48 -18.32 1.50
N VAL A 402 11.08 -17.10 1.16
CA VAL A 402 12.00 -16.01 0.82
C VAL A 402 11.95 -14.97 1.93
N THR A 403 13.11 -14.66 2.50
CA THR A 403 13.27 -13.66 3.56
C THR A 403 14.37 -12.69 3.14
N LEU A 404 14.11 -11.40 3.27
CA LEU A 404 15.12 -10.36 3.17
C LEU A 404 15.79 -10.18 4.53
N ARG A 405 17.12 -10.08 4.54
CA ARG A 405 17.90 -9.68 5.72
C ARG A 405 18.75 -8.44 5.41
N ARG A 406 18.61 -7.41 6.25
CA ARG A 406 19.42 -6.17 6.26
C ARG A 406 20.01 -5.97 7.65
N GLY A 407 21.32 -6.17 7.79
CA GLY A 407 21.95 -6.25 9.11
C GLY A 407 21.26 -7.30 10.01
N ASP A 408 20.75 -6.86 11.16
CA ASP A 408 20.02 -7.70 12.12
C ASP A 408 18.52 -7.82 11.82
N ARG A 409 17.98 -7.03 10.88
CA ARG A 409 16.56 -7.03 10.54
C ARG A 409 16.26 -8.12 9.51
N ARG A 410 15.09 -8.74 9.64
CA ARG A 410 14.55 -9.73 8.69
C ARG A 410 13.12 -9.40 8.34
N GLN A 411 12.77 -9.52 7.05
CA GLN A 411 11.41 -9.39 6.54
C GLN A 411 11.08 -10.60 5.67
N LYS A 412 9.98 -11.30 5.98
CA LYS A 412 9.45 -12.34 5.09
C LYS A 412 8.89 -11.68 3.82
N LEU A 413 9.38 -12.09 2.66
CA LEU A 413 8.94 -11.59 1.36
C LEU A 413 7.84 -12.45 0.74
N GLY A 414 7.85 -13.75 1.02
CA GLY A 414 6.88 -14.70 0.47
C GLY A 414 7.45 -16.10 0.35
N SER A 415 7.01 -16.83 -0.67
CA SER A 415 7.58 -18.10 -1.10
C SER A 415 7.85 -18.06 -2.60
N VAL A 416 8.65 -19.00 -3.09
CA VAL A 416 8.88 -19.25 -4.51
C VAL A 416 8.97 -20.74 -4.79
N ALA A 417 8.38 -21.20 -5.88
CA ALA A 417 8.59 -22.54 -6.43
C ALA A 417 9.65 -22.53 -7.53
N PHE A 418 10.70 -23.33 -7.35
CA PHE A 418 11.77 -23.53 -8.33
C PHE A 418 11.67 -24.90 -9.01
N LEU A 419 11.94 -24.92 -10.32
CA LEU A 419 12.06 -26.12 -11.13
C LEU A 419 13.48 -26.22 -11.71
N LYS A 420 14.34 -27.05 -11.12
CA LYS A 420 15.72 -27.23 -11.61
C LYS A 420 15.70 -27.87 -13.00
N VAL A 421 16.34 -27.21 -13.97
CA VAL A 421 16.51 -27.69 -15.34
C VAL A 421 17.99 -27.71 -15.73
N ARG A 422 18.33 -28.52 -16.75
CA ARG A 422 19.67 -28.50 -17.35
C ARG A 422 19.87 -27.31 -18.29
N LYS A 423 18.81 -26.93 -19.00
CA LYS A 423 18.75 -25.80 -19.93
C LYS A 423 17.37 -25.19 -19.80
N PHE A 424 17.30 -23.86 -19.82
CA PHE A 424 16.03 -23.14 -19.86
C PHE A 424 15.24 -23.52 -21.13
N GLY A 425 13.97 -23.83 -20.95
CA GLY A 425 12.97 -24.03 -22.00
C GLY A 425 12.67 -22.74 -22.75
N ASN A 426 11.65 -22.77 -23.61
CA ASN A 426 11.18 -21.58 -24.34
C ASN A 426 10.53 -20.56 -23.41
N LYS A 427 10.69 -19.28 -23.78
CA LYS A 427 9.95 -18.18 -23.18
C LYS A 427 8.60 -18.09 -23.90
N SER A 428 7.54 -17.74 -23.18
CA SER A 428 6.25 -17.43 -23.78
C SER A 428 6.14 -15.93 -24.05
N GLN A 429 5.55 -15.55 -25.18
CA GLN A 429 5.18 -14.18 -25.46
C GLN A 429 3.98 -13.76 -24.59
N ILE A 430 3.87 -12.47 -24.30
CA ILE A 430 2.84 -11.93 -23.41
C ILE A 430 1.85 -11.08 -24.20
N ILE A 431 0.58 -11.44 -24.12
CA ILE A 431 -0.54 -10.71 -24.71
C ILE A 431 -1.35 -10.05 -23.59
N ALA A 432 -1.51 -8.73 -23.67
CA ALA A 432 -2.33 -7.98 -22.72
C ALA A 432 -3.82 -8.13 -23.08
N HIS A 433 -4.57 -8.87 -22.26
CA HIS A 433 -6.00 -9.14 -22.46
C HIS A 433 -6.82 -7.85 -22.38
N ARG A 434 -7.49 -7.47 -23.47
CA ARG A 434 -8.22 -6.20 -23.63
C ARG A 434 -7.35 -4.96 -23.42
N GLY A 435 -6.07 -5.06 -23.77
CA GLY A 435 -5.00 -4.10 -23.49
C GLY A 435 -4.51 -4.13 -22.03
N TYR A 436 -3.55 -3.27 -21.67
CA TYR A 436 -3.07 -3.19 -20.28
C TYR A 436 -3.98 -2.26 -19.46
N TRP A 437 -5.19 -2.74 -19.19
CA TRP A 437 -6.26 -2.00 -18.54
C TRP A 437 -6.11 -1.87 -17.02
N SER A 438 -5.30 -2.73 -16.40
CA SER A 438 -5.05 -2.72 -14.95
C SER A 438 -4.10 -1.59 -14.51
N LYS A 439 -3.44 -0.90 -15.45
CA LYS A 439 -2.71 0.35 -15.19
C LYS A 439 -3.69 1.49 -14.91
N ALA A 440 -3.40 2.29 -13.89
CA ALA A 440 -4.25 3.40 -13.46
C ALA A 440 -4.59 4.36 -14.63
N GLY A 441 -5.87 4.72 -14.74
CA GLY A 441 -6.38 5.60 -15.81
C GLY A 441 -6.89 4.89 -17.07
N ALA A 442 -6.66 3.58 -17.21
CA ALA A 442 -7.18 2.80 -18.33
C ALA A 442 -8.50 2.07 -18.00
N ALA A 443 -9.17 1.57 -19.04
CA ALA A 443 -10.30 0.64 -18.95
C ALA A 443 -10.12 -0.53 -19.92
N LYS A 444 -10.82 -1.64 -19.69
CA LYS A 444 -10.83 -2.78 -20.63
C LYS A 444 -11.26 -2.29 -22.01
N ASN A 445 -10.56 -2.70 -23.06
CA ASN A 445 -10.92 -2.33 -24.44
C ASN A 445 -10.94 -0.81 -24.67
N SER A 446 -10.10 -0.06 -23.93
CA SER A 446 -9.91 1.38 -24.13
C SER A 446 -8.68 1.69 -24.99
N ARG A 447 -8.65 2.88 -25.60
CA ARG A 447 -7.46 3.33 -26.33
C ARG A 447 -6.27 3.47 -25.40
N GLU A 448 -6.49 3.90 -24.16
CA GLU A 448 -5.41 4.01 -23.16
C GLU A 448 -4.83 2.64 -22.79
N ALA A 449 -5.67 1.59 -22.68
CA ALA A 449 -5.17 0.23 -22.43
C ALA A 449 -4.29 -0.29 -23.57
N LEU A 450 -4.62 0.01 -24.84
CA LEU A 450 -3.76 -0.30 -25.99
C LEU A 450 -2.42 0.46 -25.91
N ARG A 451 -2.45 1.77 -25.63
CA ARG A 451 -1.22 2.57 -25.45
C ARG A 451 -0.33 2.01 -24.35
N ASN A 452 -0.93 1.62 -23.23
CA ASN A 452 -0.21 1.03 -22.11
C ASN A 452 0.43 -0.32 -22.47
N ALA A 453 -0.23 -1.16 -23.27
CA ALA A 453 0.35 -2.42 -23.73
C ALA A 453 1.54 -2.19 -24.69
N ILE A 454 1.43 -1.19 -25.57
CA ILE A 454 2.52 -0.74 -26.45
C ILE A 454 3.70 -0.21 -25.62
N GLU A 455 3.44 0.68 -24.65
CA GLU A 455 4.48 1.24 -23.78
C GLU A 455 5.20 0.15 -22.97
N LEU A 456 4.45 -0.86 -22.51
CA LEU A 456 4.95 -2.02 -21.80
C LEU A 456 5.78 -2.96 -22.71
N LYS A 457 5.74 -2.78 -24.03
CA LYS A 457 6.36 -3.64 -25.05
C LYS A 457 5.88 -5.09 -25.00
N ALA A 458 4.61 -5.28 -24.66
CA ALA A 458 3.97 -6.59 -24.77
C ALA A 458 4.01 -7.08 -26.23
N TYR A 459 4.04 -8.40 -26.44
CA TYR A 459 3.98 -8.97 -27.79
C TYR A 459 2.73 -8.54 -28.53
N GLY A 460 1.60 -8.52 -27.82
CA GLY A 460 0.36 -7.98 -28.37
C GLY A 460 -0.60 -7.46 -27.32
N ALA A 461 -1.59 -6.72 -27.79
CA ALA A 461 -2.79 -6.36 -27.05
C ALA A 461 -3.98 -7.06 -27.68
N GLU A 462 -4.71 -7.84 -26.90
CA GLU A 462 -5.96 -8.44 -27.35
C GLU A 462 -7.09 -7.41 -27.31
N THR A 463 -8.03 -7.50 -28.25
CA THR A 463 -9.21 -6.63 -28.32
C THR A 463 -10.41 -7.36 -28.91
N ASP A 464 -11.60 -7.01 -28.40
CA ASP A 464 -12.87 -7.59 -28.85
C ASP A 464 -13.57 -6.72 -29.91
N VAL A 465 -13.89 -7.28 -31.07
CA VAL A 465 -14.49 -6.54 -32.19
C VAL A 465 -15.92 -6.96 -32.49
N TRP A 466 -16.83 -5.98 -32.52
CA TRP A 466 -18.19 -6.11 -33.01
C TRP A 466 -18.42 -5.29 -34.28
N LEU A 467 -19.21 -5.84 -35.21
CA LEU A 467 -19.75 -5.11 -36.35
C LEU A 467 -21.17 -4.60 -36.04
N THR A 468 -21.37 -3.28 -36.09
CA THR A 468 -22.69 -2.62 -35.95
C THR A 468 -23.59 -2.93 -37.14
N LYS A 469 -24.90 -2.61 -37.05
CA LYS A 469 -25.88 -2.81 -38.13
C LYS A 469 -25.52 -2.08 -39.44
N ASP A 470 -24.90 -0.91 -39.32
CA ASP A 470 -24.41 -0.07 -40.42
C ASP A 470 -22.95 -0.34 -40.81
N ASN A 471 -22.43 -1.51 -40.41
CA ASN A 471 -21.12 -2.04 -40.82
C ASN A 471 -19.90 -1.24 -40.33
N ILE A 472 -20.00 -0.63 -39.15
CA ILE A 472 -18.87 -0.01 -38.46
C ILE A 472 -18.32 -0.98 -37.42
N LEU A 473 -17.00 -1.16 -37.40
CA LEU A 473 -16.33 -2.00 -36.41
C LEU A 473 -16.08 -1.18 -35.14
N VAL A 474 -16.58 -1.69 -34.02
CA VAL A 474 -16.42 -1.10 -32.68
C VAL A 474 -15.80 -2.09 -31.71
N ILE A 475 -15.19 -1.56 -30.66
CA ILE A 475 -14.39 -2.31 -29.69
C ILE A 475 -15.18 -2.47 -28.39
N ASN A 476 -15.64 -3.68 -28.09
CA ASN A 476 -16.32 -4.01 -26.83
C ASN A 476 -16.34 -5.52 -26.60
N HIS A 477 -16.22 -5.96 -25.35
CA HIS A 477 -16.29 -7.39 -25.06
C HIS A 477 -17.72 -7.94 -25.17
N ASP A 478 -18.64 -7.32 -24.44
CA ASP A 478 -20.01 -7.81 -24.33
C ASP A 478 -20.82 -7.48 -25.60
N PRO A 479 -21.88 -8.26 -25.91
CA PRO A 479 -22.74 -7.96 -27.06
C PRO A 479 -23.50 -6.64 -26.93
N SER A 480 -23.53 -6.06 -25.72
CA SER A 480 -24.22 -4.83 -25.41
C SER A 480 -23.36 -3.91 -24.57
N ILE A 481 -23.59 -2.61 -24.71
CA ILE A 481 -23.06 -1.55 -23.83
C ILE A 481 -24.23 -0.66 -23.41
N ASP A 482 -24.32 -0.32 -22.12
CA ASP A 482 -25.41 0.45 -21.53
C ASP A 482 -26.83 -0.02 -21.92
N GLY A 483 -27.00 -1.35 -22.06
CA GLY A 483 -28.27 -1.98 -22.41
C GLY A 483 -28.62 -1.96 -23.91
N VAL A 484 -27.77 -1.42 -24.77
CA VAL A 484 -27.94 -1.41 -26.23
C VAL A 484 -27.10 -2.52 -26.86
N THR A 485 -27.74 -3.41 -27.62
CA THR A 485 -27.07 -4.48 -28.35
C THR A 485 -26.39 -3.93 -29.62
N ILE A 486 -25.07 -4.13 -29.71
CA ILE A 486 -24.22 -3.47 -30.70
C ILE A 486 -24.56 -3.92 -32.13
N GLN A 487 -24.70 -5.22 -32.36
CA GLN A 487 -24.97 -5.75 -33.70
C GLN A 487 -26.33 -5.31 -34.27
N ASP A 488 -27.27 -4.91 -33.41
CA ASP A 488 -28.63 -4.52 -33.79
C ASP A 488 -28.79 -3.00 -33.93
N SER A 489 -27.78 -2.22 -33.54
CA SER A 489 -27.78 -0.75 -33.54
C SER A 489 -26.82 -0.19 -34.59
N GLY A 490 -27.10 1.03 -35.07
CA GLY A 490 -26.17 1.82 -35.88
C GLY A 490 -25.09 2.48 -35.00
N TYR A 491 -23.94 2.82 -35.59
CA TYR A 491 -22.84 3.43 -34.84
C TYR A 491 -23.23 4.72 -34.12
N ASP A 492 -24.08 5.55 -34.74
CA ASP A 492 -24.58 6.79 -34.13
C ASP A 492 -25.32 6.60 -32.81
N GLU A 493 -25.87 5.41 -32.56
CA GLU A 493 -26.58 5.06 -31.32
C GLU A 493 -25.63 4.70 -30.18
N VAL A 494 -24.43 4.20 -30.49
CA VAL A 494 -23.47 3.66 -29.50
C VAL A 494 -22.21 4.51 -29.33
N LYS A 495 -21.86 5.38 -30.30
CA LYS A 495 -20.59 6.13 -30.34
C LYS A 495 -20.31 7.03 -29.13
N ASN A 496 -21.35 7.45 -28.41
CA ASN A 496 -21.23 8.34 -27.24
C ASN A 496 -21.31 7.59 -25.90
N MET A 497 -21.52 6.27 -25.92
CA MET A 497 -21.48 5.45 -24.69
C MET A 497 -20.06 5.41 -24.17
N THR A 498 -19.91 5.33 -22.84
CA THR A 498 -18.61 5.54 -22.18
C THR A 498 -18.13 4.28 -21.48
N LEU A 499 -16.83 4.02 -21.59
CA LEU A 499 -16.11 3.04 -20.77
C LEU A 499 -15.91 3.57 -19.35
N SER A 500 -15.44 2.70 -18.44
CA SER A 500 -15.27 3.05 -17.02
C SER A 500 -14.23 4.14 -16.74
N ASN A 501 -13.32 4.42 -17.68
CA ASN A 501 -12.35 5.52 -17.58
C ASN A 501 -12.84 6.82 -18.24
N GLY A 502 -14.10 6.88 -18.70
CA GLY A 502 -14.71 8.05 -19.32
C GLY A 502 -14.46 8.20 -20.83
N GLU A 503 -13.66 7.32 -21.43
CA GLU A 503 -13.51 7.23 -22.88
C GLU A 503 -14.82 6.83 -23.57
N THR A 504 -15.13 7.42 -24.73
CA THR A 504 -16.26 6.96 -25.56
C THR A 504 -15.95 5.61 -26.22
N LEU A 505 -16.96 4.85 -26.63
CA LEU A 505 -16.81 3.55 -27.29
C LEU A 505 -15.81 3.63 -28.47
N PRO A 506 -14.68 2.91 -28.43
CA PRO A 506 -13.70 2.98 -29.50
C PRO A 506 -14.17 2.32 -30.79
N THR A 507 -13.77 2.91 -31.92
CA THR A 507 -13.84 2.22 -33.21
C THR A 507 -12.60 1.38 -33.43
N PHE A 508 -12.68 0.38 -34.31
CA PHE A 508 -11.49 -0.36 -34.73
C PHE A 508 -10.49 0.57 -35.45
N ALA A 509 -10.96 1.59 -36.16
CA ALA A 509 -10.10 2.60 -36.77
C ALA A 509 -9.28 3.39 -35.74
N ASP A 510 -9.88 3.75 -34.59
CA ASP A 510 -9.14 4.39 -33.49
C ASP A 510 -7.95 3.52 -33.02
N TYR A 511 -8.16 2.19 -32.98
CA TYR A 511 -7.13 1.24 -32.60
C TYR A 511 -6.02 1.14 -33.64
N LEU A 512 -6.36 1.08 -34.93
CA LEU A 512 -5.38 1.06 -36.02
C LEU A 512 -4.54 2.36 -36.06
N ASP A 513 -5.15 3.51 -35.80
CA ASP A 513 -4.45 4.81 -35.71
C ASP A 513 -3.41 4.86 -34.56
N ILE A 514 -3.66 4.13 -33.48
CA ILE A 514 -2.74 3.99 -32.37
C ILE A 514 -1.64 2.97 -32.71
N LEU A 515 -2.05 1.83 -33.26
CA LEU A 515 -1.16 0.73 -33.62
C LEU A 515 -0.13 1.16 -34.68
N GLY A 516 -0.52 1.96 -35.67
CA GLY A 516 0.38 2.47 -36.72
C GLY A 516 1.48 3.41 -36.24
N LYS A 517 1.54 3.69 -34.93
CA LYS A 517 2.62 4.44 -34.26
C LYS A 517 3.61 3.51 -33.52
N SER A 518 3.45 2.19 -33.64
CA SER A 518 4.28 1.15 -33.03
C SER A 518 4.79 0.17 -34.08
N ASP A 519 5.90 -0.51 -33.79
CA ASP A 519 6.60 -1.48 -34.65
C ASP A 519 6.81 -2.85 -33.99
N HIS A 520 6.31 -3.07 -32.77
CA HIS A 520 6.62 -4.27 -31.98
C HIS A 520 5.39 -4.94 -31.34
N CYS A 521 4.37 -4.16 -30.96
CA CYS A 521 3.18 -4.68 -30.28
C CYS A 521 2.09 -4.96 -31.32
N LYS A 522 1.69 -6.22 -31.46
CA LYS A 522 0.61 -6.65 -32.36
C LYS A 522 -0.77 -6.41 -31.76
N LEU A 523 -1.79 -6.36 -32.61
CA LEU A 523 -3.18 -6.40 -32.20
C LEU A 523 -3.73 -7.81 -32.40
N ILE A 524 -4.19 -8.44 -31.32
CA ILE A 524 -4.82 -9.76 -31.33
C ILE A 524 -6.33 -9.52 -31.37
N VAL A 525 -6.94 -9.70 -32.54
CA VAL A 525 -8.30 -9.26 -32.84
C VAL A 525 -9.28 -10.41 -32.61
N GLU A 526 -10.05 -10.37 -31.52
CA GLU A 526 -11.16 -11.30 -31.30
C GLU A 526 -12.38 -10.89 -32.11
N ILE A 527 -12.79 -11.75 -33.04
CA ILE A 527 -14.05 -11.59 -33.76
C ILE A 527 -15.18 -12.17 -32.93
N LYS A 528 -16.06 -11.29 -32.42
CA LYS A 528 -17.21 -11.70 -31.61
C LYS A 528 -18.30 -12.31 -32.47
N THR A 529 -19.02 -13.28 -31.91
CA THR A 529 -20.07 -14.03 -32.61
C THR A 529 -21.32 -13.17 -32.81
N HIS A 530 -21.79 -13.08 -34.06
CA HIS A 530 -23.02 -12.39 -34.43
C HIS A 530 -24.23 -13.34 -34.54
N SER A 531 -25.39 -12.76 -34.84
CA SER A 531 -26.67 -13.44 -35.03
C SER A 531 -26.67 -14.56 -36.08
N SER A 532 -25.71 -14.57 -37.01
CA SER A 532 -25.50 -15.66 -37.95
C SER A 532 -24.01 -15.86 -38.27
N GLU A 533 -23.64 -17.08 -38.65
CA GLU A 533 -22.28 -17.42 -39.12
C GLU A 533 -21.81 -16.49 -40.25
N SER A 534 -22.70 -16.20 -41.21
CA SER A 534 -22.40 -15.29 -42.32
C SER A 534 -22.06 -13.87 -41.85
N ARG A 535 -22.71 -13.40 -40.78
CA ARG A 535 -22.48 -12.07 -40.21
C ARG A 535 -21.17 -12.02 -39.41
N THR A 536 -20.84 -13.09 -38.69
CA THR A 536 -19.54 -13.22 -38.02
C THR A 536 -18.40 -13.23 -39.04
N ILE A 537 -18.55 -13.97 -40.14
CA ILE A 537 -17.56 -13.99 -41.24
C ILE A 537 -17.45 -12.61 -41.91
N GLU A 538 -18.57 -11.89 -42.10
CA GLU A 538 -18.55 -10.52 -42.63
C GLU A 538 -17.76 -9.57 -41.71
N ALA A 539 -17.97 -9.65 -40.39
CA ALA A 539 -17.22 -8.86 -39.41
C ALA A 539 -15.71 -9.18 -39.47
N ALA A 540 -15.35 -10.47 -39.56
CA ALA A 540 -13.98 -10.93 -39.68
C ALA A 540 -13.29 -10.35 -40.93
N LYS A 541 -13.95 -10.44 -42.10
CA LYS A 541 -13.44 -9.89 -43.36
C LYS A 541 -13.28 -8.37 -43.29
N ALA A 542 -14.26 -7.68 -42.72
CA ALA A 542 -14.19 -6.23 -42.53
C ALA A 542 -12.97 -5.83 -41.68
N ALA A 543 -12.67 -6.58 -40.61
CA ALA A 543 -11.50 -6.32 -39.77
C ALA A 543 -10.18 -6.55 -40.53
N VAL A 544 -10.08 -7.62 -41.33
CA VAL A 544 -8.91 -7.88 -42.19
C VAL A 544 -8.70 -6.78 -43.22
N GLU A 545 -9.75 -6.39 -43.94
CA GLU A 545 -9.64 -5.35 -44.96
C GLU A 545 -9.34 -3.97 -44.34
N ALA A 546 -9.81 -3.68 -43.12
CA ALA A 546 -9.43 -2.47 -42.40
C ALA A 546 -7.94 -2.44 -42.03
N VAL A 547 -7.39 -3.57 -41.54
CA VAL A 547 -5.95 -3.71 -41.26
C VAL A 547 -5.11 -3.51 -42.53
N LYS A 548 -5.51 -4.15 -43.65
CA LYS A 548 -4.84 -3.99 -44.95
C LYS A 548 -4.88 -2.55 -45.45
N ALA A 549 -6.05 -1.90 -45.33
CA ALA A 549 -6.19 -0.50 -45.73
C ALA A 549 -5.29 0.45 -44.91
N ALA A 550 -4.99 0.08 -43.67
CA ALA A 550 -4.07 0.82 -42.80
C ALA A 550 -2.58 0.49 -43.03
N GLY A 551 -2.25 -0.54 -43.83
CA GLY A 551 -0.87 -0.99 -44.04
C GLY A 551 -0.25 -1.66 -42.81
N LEU A 552 -1.08 -2.36 -42.01
CA LEU A 552 -0.71 -2.95 -40.73
C LEU A 552 -0.78 -4.49 -40.75
N GLU A 553 -0.59 -5.11 -41.91
CA GLU A 553 -0.78 -6.55 -42.13
C GLU A 553 0.07 -7.42 -41.19
N ASP A 554 1.33 -7.04 -40.93
CA ASP A 554 2.24 -7.77 -40.03
C ASP A 554 1.95 -7.52 -38.53
N MET A 555 1.05 -6.58 -38.23
CA MET A 555 0.74 -6.11 -36.88
C MET A 555 -0.59 -6.64 -36.36
N ALA A 556 -1.28 -7.54 -37.06
CA ALA A 556 -2.56 -8.11 -36.64
C ALA A 556 -2.61 -9.63 -36.72
N GLU A 557 -3.30 -10.23 -35.75
CA GLU A 557 -3.59 -11.66 -35.67
C GLU A 557 -5.05 -11.83 -35.27
N TYR A 558 -5.70 -12.93 -35.67
CA TYR A 558 -7.14 -13.10 -35.48
C TYR A 558 -7.47 -14.30 -34.62
N ILE A 559 -8.42 -14.11 -33.71
CA ILE A 559 -8.95 -15.16 -32.84
C ILE A 559 -10.48 -15.15 -32.89
N ALA A 560 -11.12 -16.33 -32.78
CA ALA A 560 -12.58 -16.42 -32.74
C ALA A 560 -13.06 -17.74 -32.11
N PHE A 561 -14.20 -17.69 -31.42
CA PHE A 561 -14.92 -18.89 -30.94
C PHE A 561 -15.71 -19.60 -32.05
N ASP A 562 -16.02 -18.90 -33.14
CA ASP A 562 -16.70 -19.47 -34.28
C ASP A 562 -15.69 -20.17 -35.20
N TYR A 563 -15.74 -21.51 -35.23
CA TYR A 563 -14.78 -22.31 -35.98
C TYR A 563 -14.91 -22.12 -37.50
N ALA A 564 -16.13 -21.86 -37.99
CA ALA A 564 -16.35 -21.57 -39.40
C ALA A 564 -15.67 -20.26 -39.82
N THR A 565 -15.72 -19.23 -38.98
CA THR A 565 -15.00 -17.96 -39.15
C THR A 565 -13.49 -18.18 -39.19
N CYS A 566 -12.94 -18.99 -38.28
CA CYS A 566 -11.51 -19.34 -38.31
C CYS A 566 -11.11 -20.00 -39.64
N LYS A 567 -11.92 -20.95 -40.13
CA LYS A 567 -11.68 -21.63 -41.41
C LYS A 567 -11.79 -20.68 -42.61
N ALA A 568 -12.77 -19.78 -42.60
CA ALA A 568 -12.94 -18.78 -43.65
C ALA A 568 -11.71 -17.86 -43.71
N LEU A 569 -11.25 -17.34 -42.56
CA LEU A 569 -10.06 -16.51 -42.47
C LEU A 569 -8.80 -17.26 -42.92
N ALA A 570 -8.57 -18.48 -42.42
CA ALA A 570 -7.40 -19.28 -42.78
C ALA A 570 -7.35 -19.63 -44.28
N SER A 571 -8.52 -19.81 -44.91
CA SER A 571 -8.60 -20.10 -46.35
C SER A 571 -8.44 -18.86 -47.23
N GLU A 572 -9.04 -17.73 -46.85
CA GLU A 572 -9.08 -16.51 -47.68
C GLU A 572 -7.87 -15.60 -47.45
N TYR A 573 -7.30 -15.64 -46.24
CA TYR A 573 -6.21 -14.78 -45.80
C TYR A 573 -5.07 -15.59 -45.17
N PRO A 574 -4.45 -16.54 -45.90
CA PRO A 574 -3.47 -17.48 -45.36
C PRO A 574 -2.15 -16.85 -44.88
N ALA A 575 -1.95 -15.54 -45.08
CA ALA A 575 -0.79 -14.81 -44.58
C ALA A 575 -0.93 -14.40 -43.11
N TYR A 576 -2.15 -14.34 -42.57
CA TYR A 576 -2.41 -13.92 -41.20
C TYR A 576 -2.44 -15.13 -40.27
N MET A 577 -1.93 -14.96 -39.05
CA MET A 577 -2.14 -15.97 -38.02
C MET A 577 -3.61 -15.95 -37.57
N VAL A 578 -4.23 -17.14 -37.59
CA VAL A 578 -5.58 -17.38 -37.09
C VAL A 578 -5.49 -18.40 -35.97
N GLN A 579 -6.10 -18.12 -34.82
CA GLN A 579 -6.15 -19.03 -33.68
C GLN A 579 -7.61 -19.32 -33.29
N TYR A 580 -7.89 -20.57 -32.94
CA TYR A 580 -9.23 -20.99 -32.54
C TYR A 580 -9.42 -20.84 -31.02
N LEU A 581 -10.43 -20.06 -30.61
CA LEU A 581 -10.83 -19.93 -29.20
C LEU A 581 -11.70 -21.10 -28.76
N CYS A 582 -11.37 -21.70 -27.62
CA CYS A 582 -12.20 -22.75 -27.03
C CYS A 582 -12.15 -22.75 -25.50
N ASP A 583 -13.33 -22.75 -24.88
CA ASP A 583 -13.55 -22.92 -23.44
C ASP A 583 -14.53 -24.06 -23.12
N ASN A 584 -15.06 -24.73 -24.15
CA ASN A 584 -16.07 -25.78 -24.05
C ASN A 584 -15.51 -27.13 -24.54
N PRO A 585 -15.40 -28.15 -23.67
CA PRO A 585 -14.89 -29.47 -24.04
C PRO A 585 -15.62 -30.15 -25.20
N SER A 586 -16.90 -29.82 -25.43
CA SER A 586 -17.68 -30.40 -26.54
C SER A 586 -17.35 -29.82 -27.91
N GLN A 587 -16.66 -28.68 -27.95
CA GLN A 587 -16.29 -27.96 -29.17
C GLN A 587 -14.79 -28.05 -29.48
N VAL A 588 -14.01 -28.65 -28.59
CA VAL A 588 -12.56 -28.76 -28.71
C VAL A 588 -12.14 -29.38 -30.05
N ARG A 589 -11.11 -28.80 -30.67
CA ARG A 589 -10.44 -29.35 -31.85
C ARG A 589 -9.03 -29.79 -31.49
N THR A 590 -8.62 -30.93 -32.03
CA THR A 590 -7.25 -31.42 -31.86
C THR A 590 -6.29 -30.63 -32.74
N PRO A 591 -4.99 -30.56 -32.39
CA PRO A 591 -3.98 -29.91 -33.23
C PRO A 591 -3.98 -30.42 -34.68
N ALA A 592 -4.20 -31.73 -34.89
CA ALA A 592 -4.27 -32.32 -36.22
C ALA A 592 -5.50 -31.85 -37.04
N GLN A 593 -6.65 -31.63 -36.39
CA GLN A 593 -7.83 -31.06 -37.04
C GLN A 593 -7.59 -29.62 -37.45
N LEU A 594 -7.04 -28.81 -36.54
CA LEU A 594 -6.74 -27.40 -36.78
C LEU A 594 -5.69 -27.22 -37.90
N CYS A 595 -4.62 -28.03 -37.90
CA CYS A 595 -3.62 -28.04 -38.96
C CYS A 595 -4.24 -28.36 -40.33
N LYS A 596 -5.05 -29.43 -40.40
CA LYS A 596 -5.73 -29.84 -41.64
C LYS A 596 -6.68 -28.79 -42.19
N ASP A 597 -7.32 -28.01 -41.32
CA ASP A 597 -8.31 -27.00 -41.68
C ASP A 597 -7.72 -25.61 -41.98
N GLY A 598 -6.40 -25.52 -42.23
CA GLY A 598 -5.74 -24.30 -42.72
C GLY A 598 -4.63 -23.76 -41.82
N ASN A 599 -3.94 -24.64 -41.07
CA ASN A 599 -2.91 -24.25 -40.10
C ASN A 599 -3.42 -23.28 -39.02
N ILE A 600 -4.66 -23.48 -38.57
CA ILE A 600 -5.24 -22.71 -37.47
C ILE A 600 -4.48 -23.07 -36.18
N SER A 601 -4.03 -22.07 -35.43
CA SER A 601 -3.31 -22.26 -34.16
C SER A 601 -4.29 -22.33 -32.97
N ILE A 602 -3.79 -22.63 -31.78
CA ILE A 602 -4.61 -22.84 -30.58
C ILE A 602 -4.63 -21.57 -29.74
N ASP A 603 -5.82 -21.13 -29.33
CA ASP A 603 -5.97 -20.15 -28.25
C ASP A 603 -7.01 -20.66 -27.24
N TYR A 604 -6.60 -21.52 -26.31
CA TYR A 604 -7.54 -22.29 -25.48
C TYR A 604 -7.56 -21.83 -24.04
N LYS A 605 -8.73 -21.95 -23.41
CA LYS A 605 -8.85 -21.73 -21.98
C LYS A 605 -7.94 -22.70 -21.22
N SER A 606 -7.31 -22.24 -20.15
CA SER A 606 -6.39 -23.02 -19.31
C SER A 606 -6.93 -24.42 -18.96
N THR A 607 -8.21 -24.53 -18.60
CA THR A 607 -8.87 -25.81 -18.27
C THR A 607 -9.00 -26.77 -19.45
N ILE A 608 -9.11 -26.29 -20.69
CA ILE A 608 -9.15 -27.13 -21.88
C ILE A 608 -7.78 -27.76 -22.12
N LEU A 609 -6.70 -26.96 -22.03
CA LEU A 609 -5.33 -27.48 -22.19
C LEU A 609 -4.92 -28.42 -21.05
N GLN A 610 -5.35 -28.15 -19.81
CA GLN A 610 -5.13 -29.06 -18.67
C GLN A 610 -5.75 -30.44 -18.91
N ASN A 611 -6.95 -30.48 -19.50
CA ASN A 611 -7.64 -31.74 -19.82
C ASN A 611 -7.11 -32.42 -21.09
N ASN A 612 -6.25 -31.74 -21.86
CA ASN A 612 -5.67 -32.25 -23.10
C ASN A 612 -4.15 -32.01 -23.13
N PRO A 613 -3.38 -32.60 -22.19
CA PRO A 613 -1.99 -32.22 -21.95
C PRO A 613 -1.04 -32.51 -23.14
N THR A 614 -1.42 -33.37 -24.09
CA THR A 614 -0.59 -33.64 -25.28
C THR A 614 -0.72 -32.55 -26.35
N PHE A 615 -1.71 -31.65 -26.25
CA PHE A 615 -1.99 -30.70 -27.31
C PHE A 615 -0.85 -29.72 -27.57
N ILE A 616 -0.09 -29.34 -26.54
CA ILE A 616 1.08 -28.47 -26.69
C ILE A 616 2.12 -29.14 -27.59
N ASP A 617 2.58 -30.34 -27.20
CA ASP A 617 3.57 -31.10 -27.96
C ASP A 617 3.08 -31.47 -29.38
N ASP A 618 1.80 -31.84 -29.51
CA ASP A 618 1.22 -32.24 -30.80
C ASP A 618 1.03 -31.04 -31.74
N ALA A 619 0.71 -29.85 -31.22
CA ALA A 619 0.69 -28.61 -31.98
C ALA A 619 2.09 -28.23 -32.48
N HIS A 620 3.09 -28.28 -31.61
CA HIS A 620 4.48 -27.97 -31.99
C HIS A 620 5.03 -28.91 -33.06
N LYS A 621 4.72 -30.22 -32.99
CA LYS A 621 5.10 -31.19 -34.04
C LYS A 621 4.49 -30.86 -35.41
N LEU A 622 3.35 -30.16 -35.42
CA LEU A 622 2.65 -29.73 -36.62
C LEU A 622 3.02 -28.29 -37.04
N GLY A 623 3.90 -27.61 -36.29
CA GLY A 623 4.27 -26.22 -36.54
C GLY A 623 3.19 -25.20 -36.17
N LEU A 624 2.21 -25.59 -35.34
CA LEU A 624 1.18 -24.70 -34.81
C LEU A 624 1.66 -24.02 -33.54
N ILE A 625 1.09 -22.85 -33.27
CA ILE A 625 1.33 -22.06 -32.06
C ILE A 625 0.25 -22.38 -31.01
N VAL A 626 0.60 -22.31 -29.74
CA VAL A 626 -0.33 -22.48 -28.61
C VAL A 626 -0.33 -21.27 -27.70
N ASN A 627 -1.46 -20.57 -27.67
CA ASN A 627 -1.82 -19.55 -26.69
C ASN A 627 -2.75 -20.13 -25.61
N VAL A 628 -2.65 -19.58 -24.41
CA VAL A 628 -3.51 -19.92 -23.28
C VAL A 628 -4.10 -18.66 -22.64
N TRP A 629 -5.38 -18.72 -22.30
CA TRP A 629 -6.12 -17.59 -21.73
C TRP A 629 -7.14 -18.01 -20.65
N THR A 630 -7.69 -17.08 -19.87
CA THR A 630 -7.01 -15.83 -19.46
C THR A 630 -6.24 -16.18 -18.19
N ILE A 631 -4.92 -16.00 -18.22
CA ILE A 631 -4.07 -16.28 -17.06
C ILE A 631 -3.93 -15.00 -16.25
N SER A 632 -4.37 -14.98 -14.99
CA SER A 632 -4.39 -13.73 -14.21
C SER A 632 -3.47 -13.76 -12.99
N SER A 633 -2.99 -14.94 -12.56
CA SER A 633 -2.11 -15.09 -11.41
C SER A 633 -0.63 -15.26 -11.80
N ASN A 634 0.25 -14.72 -10.95
CA ASN A 634 1.71 -14.88 -11.06
C ASN A 634 2.13 -16.36 -11.13
N GLU A 635 1.53 -17.19 -10.25
CA GLU A 635 1.80 -18.63 -10.19
C GLU A 635 1.50 -19.34 -11.51
N GLU A 636 0.32 -19.10 -12.09
CA GLU A 636 -0.11 -19.74 -13.33
C GLU A 636 0.74 -19.30 -14.54
N ILE A 637 1.23 -18.06 -14.58
CA ILE A 637 2.14 -17.61 -15.66
C ILE A 637 3.37 -18.52 -15.71
N GLY A 638 4.04 -18.73 -14.57
CA GLY A 638 5.18 -19.63 -14.48
C GLY A 638 4.84 -21.08 -14.84
N GLU A 639 3.69 -21.59 -14.40
CA GLU A 639 3.24 -22.95 -14.76
C GLU A 639 3.06 -23.14 -16.26
N TRP A 640 2.39 -22.20 -16.93
CA TRP A 640 2.10 -22.31 -18.35
C TRP A 640 3.35 -22.16 -19.21
N ILE A 641 4.27 -21.28 -18.82
CA ILE A 641 5.61 -21.21 -19.43
C ILE A 641 6.31 -22.58 -19.30
N ASN A 642 6.25 -23.21 -18.12
CA ASN A 642 6.86 -24.53 -17.92
C ASN A 642 6.20 -25.65 -18.71
N LYS A 643 4.89 -25.55 -18.96
CA LYS A 643 4.15 -26.46 -19.85
C LYS A 643 4.50 -26.23 -21.33
N GLY A 644 5.19 -25.13 -21.66
CA GLY A 644 5.74 -24.88 -22.98
C GLY A 644 4.79 -24.16 -23.92
N VAL A 645 3.78 -23.42 -23.42
CA VAL A 645 2.95 -22.60 -24.31
C VAL A 645 3.78 -21.51 -24.98
N ASP A 646 3.41 -21.13 -26.20
CA ASP A 646 4.13 -20.11 -26.95
C ASP A 646 3.70 -18.70 -26.54
N MET A 647 2.44 -18.54 -26.14
CA MET A 647 1.84 -17.24 -25.79
C MET A 647 0.94 -17.39 -24.56
N ILE A 648 0.82 -16.30 -23.80
CA ILE A 648 -0.08 -16.19 -22.65
C ILE A 648 -0.87 -14.88 -22.79
N THR A 649 -2.19 -15.00 -22.86
CA THR A 649 -3.12 -13.86 -22.74
C THR A 649 -3.46 -13.65 -21.27
N THR A 650 -3.16 -12.46 -20.74
CA THR A 650 -3.21 -12.16 -19.30
C THR A 650 -3.76 -10.78 -18.96
N ASP A 651 -4.42 -10.67 -17.80
CA ASP A 651 -4.84 -9.39 -17.19
C ASP A 651 -3.69 -8.66 -16.46
N THR A 652 -2.56 -9.33 -16.23
CA THR A 652 -1.38 -8.82 -15.51
C THR A 652 -0.13 -8.87 -16.42
N PRO A 653 -0.16 -8.22 -17.59
CA PRO A 653 0.93 -8.32 -18.56
C PRO A 653 2.24 -7.76 -18.02
N ASP A 654 2.21 -6.83 -17.06
CA ASP A 654 3.40 -6.31 -16.37
C ASP A 654 4.14 -7.40 -15.56
N ILE A 655 3.39 -8.30 -14.92
CA ILE A 655 3.98 -9.50 -14.28
C ILE A 655 4.51 -10.43 -15.36
N GLY A 656 3.74 -10.67 -16.43
CA GLY A 656 4.18 -11.48 -17.56
C GLY A 656 5.50 -11.01 -18.17
N MET A 657 5.69 -9.70 -18.34
CA MET A 657 6.94 -9.14 -18.87
C MET A 657 8.14 -9.39 -17.96
N LYS A 658 7.94 -9.44 -16.63
CA LYS A 658 9.01 -9.83 -15.68
C LYS A 658 9.46 -11.27 -15.88
N TYR A 659 8.55 -12.18 -16.24
CA TYR A 659 8.94 -13.54 -16.65
C TYR A 659 9.72 -13.54 -17.95
N LEU A 660 9.27 -12.79 -18.96
CA LEU A 660 9.98 -12.70 -20.24
C LEU A 660 11.44 -12.26 -20.02
N GLU A 661 11.63 -11.20 -19.23
CA GLU A 661 12.94 -10.70 -18.85
C GLU A 661 13.77 -11.76 -18.10
N TYR A 662 13.17 -12.47 -17.14
CA TYR A 662 13.84 -13.54 -16.40
C TYR A 662 14.39 -14.65 -17.30
N TYR A 663 13.62 -15.08 -18.31
CA TYR A 663 14.10 -16.08 -19.26
C TYR A 663 15.12 -15.52 -20.25
N GLU A 664 15.07 -14.23 -20.58
CA GLU A 664 16.06 -13.57 -21.46
C GLU A 664 17.43 -13.46 -20.80
N ILE A 665 17.51 -13.11 -19.52
CA ILE A 665 18.79 -12.95 -18.82
C ILE A 665 19.50 -14.30 -18.53
N ASN A 666 18.76 -15.41 -18.53
CA ASN A 666 19.25 -16.73 -18.09
C ASN A 666 19.44 -17.77 -19.20
N ARG A 667 18.94 -17.49 -20.40
CA ARG A 667 19.14 -18.31 -21.60
C ARG A 667 20.53 -18.11 -22.17
#